data_AF-A0A1I1K7Q9-F1
#
_entry.id   AF-A0A1I1K7Q9-F1
#
_cell.length_a   1.000
_cell.length_b   1.000
_cell.length_c   1.000
_cell.angle_alpha   90.00
_cell.angle_beta   90.00
_cell.angle_gamma   90.00
#
_symmetry.space_group_name_H-M   'P 1'
#
loop_
_entity.id
_entity.type
_entity.pdbx_description
1 polymer ?
#
loop_
_entity_poly.entity_id
_entity_poly.type
_entity_poly.pdbx_seq_one_letter_code
_entity_poly.pdbx_strand_id
1 'polypeptide(L)'
;MLARRIATPLALLLLAACGNSSQDSTGTQQSRQLSVGVTAAAPVAADYYRVVQQIYVGYFGRPADVGGLDWHAKVLLAAGAPTDIAGIARAYDSNAALRAEIDSFGTSAESAALYPGDNGQFIDALYRNLFGRAADEGGKAFWANALDQKLMTRASAAIQLMSGAGGADVTIIGNKTSVASAFTAQIVTPILAQGYTGLASDAVVRTMLGQVGATTDLAAFNGTIRSTLTSLAGSVAAANGWDIVPAAPAMNSAAPKAPVVLATQVVARPPAVPAAPPVPATLAAAPGGSNLKLWLYDPRSTGSVALATGIFLRNVTANGAWSFVGANADGSLYQQLAAATSYEFDTVEPNGTATTLQRHRYQVSVSATGAVSLKDQNANANGIYAVTLDMAPTVSPQVQKLQDALRALAAQPVSAFKPTSQCQLVDAVTPQRAFHTDLSAGFPKVRTRLPSFGHVRSLIIPVDFPEVAGTDDPGSFFTPLANEVRDFYHKQSYGRLAFDFDILPNWVRLPFNPSKYGFTSVNGSGDFTSYRNDIFAMLDGQVDFSKYDAVYILVPKQMPMSKMGYGPAITGPTWTSTGYVINGATGGADMYLTPGNEWRWMAHETGHAFGLYDEDLDHKTQTLGHWGVMAMNWSRNAIENVSWDRYLMGWLPEEQVACLPKAGLDATGTSVTLGPLVRQSADTKAAMVPLSSTKILVMESRKSEGYDRIAAGNEGVLVYTVDMTVGTLKGGYRTVRRSGSVDPNFEDAALRAGDSVTVEGVTVTVTASGKDGDTVKLSRH
;
A
#
# COMPACT_ATOMS: atom_id res chain seq x y z
N MET A 1 -33.04 -75.46 37.67
CA MET A 1 -34.30 -74.71 37.81
C MET A 1 -34.01 -73.25 37.49
N LEU A 2 -34.65 -72.72 36.44
CA LEU A 2 -34.85 -71.32 36.02
C LEU A 2 -33.61 -70.37 35.92
N ALA A 3 -33.38 -69.57 34.88
CA ALA A 3 -34.04 -69.31 33.60
C ALA A 3 -33.12 -68.41 32.72
N ARG A 4 -33.11 -68.63 31.39
CA ARG A 4 -33.29 -67.68 30.24
C ARG A 4 -32.49 -66.32 30.21
N ARG A 5 -31.94 -65.80 29.10
CA ARG A 5 -32.21 -65.93 27.64
C ARG A 5 -30.95 -65.64 26.79
N ILE A 6 -30.90 -66.32 25.64
CA ILE A 6 -30.07 -66.06 24.45
C ILE A 6 -30.85 -65.11 23.52
N ALA A 7 -30.16 -64.21 22.81
CA ALA A 7 -30.72 -63.50 21.66
C ALA A 7 -29.75 -63.59 20.47
N THR A 8 -30.16 -64.37 19.47
CA THR A 8 -29.65 -64.39 18.10
C THR A 8 -30.84 -64.06 17.17
N PRO A 9 -30.58 -63.57 15.95
CA PRO A 9 -31.46 -62.66 15.21
C PRO A 9 -32.41 -63.39 14.25
N LEU A 10 -33.51 -62.71 13.86
CA LEU A 10 -34.40 -63.16 12.80
C LEU A 10 -34.57 -62.05 11.76
N ALA A 11 -34.04 -62.32 10.57
CA ALA A 11 -34.29 -61.60 9.32
C ALA A 11 -35.63 -62.03 8.71
N LEU A 12 -36.21 -61.20 7.84
CA LEU A 12 -36.96 -61.55 6.61
C LEU A 12 -37.54 -60.25 6.00
N LEU A 13 -37.69 -60.01 4.70
CA LEU A 13 -37.07 -60.45 3.43
C LEU A 13 -37.89 -59.76 2.30
N LEU A 14 -37.26 -59.50 1.14
CA LEU A 14 -37.84 -59.50 -0.24
C LEU A 14 -38.77 -58.33 -0.66
N LEU A 15 -38.85 -57.85 -1.93
CA LEU A 15 -38.51 -58.43 -3.24
C LEU A 15 -38.49 -57.36 -4.38
N ALA A 16 -37.67 -57.62 -5.42
CA ALA A 16 -37.85 -57.41 -6.87
C ALA A 16 -37.97 -55.98 -7.49
N ALA A 17 -37.52 -55.71 -8.74
CA ALA A 17 -36.72 -56.44 -9.72
C ALA A 17 -36.43 -55.59 -10.99
N CYS A 18 -35.45 -56.09 -11.78
CA CYS A 18 -35.19 -55.90 -13.24
C CYS A 18 -34.35 -54.67 -13.66
N GLY A 19 -33.33 -54.79 -14.51
CA GLY A 19 -32.84 -55.91 -15.31
C GLY A 19 -32.23 -55.41 -16.64
N ASN A 20 -31.19 -56.10 -17.11
CA ASN A 20 -30.40 -55.96 -18.36
C ASN A 20 -29.38 -54.82 -18.47
N SER A 21 -28.07 -55.05 -18.58
CA SER A 21 -27.21 -56.06 -19.27
C SER A 21 -26.85 -55.70 -20.73
N SER A 22 -25.54 -55.50 -20.93
CA SER A 22 -24.79 -55.96 -22.11
C SER A 22 -23.30 -55.95 -21.76
N GLN A 23 -22.72 -57.15 -21.74
CA GLN A 23 -21.29 -57.45 -21.60
C GLN A 23 -20.52 -57.11 -22.88
N ASP A 24 -19.24 -56.79 -22.74
CA ASP A 24 -18.13 -57.53 -23.36
C ASP A 24 -16.84 -57.13 -22.60
N SER A 25 -16.15 -58.02 -21.86
CA SER A 25 -15.26 -59.11 -22.31
C SER A 25 -14.14 -58.53 -23.20
N THR A 26 -12.82 -58.67 -22.97
CA THR A 26 -11.95 -59.63 -22.28
C THR A 26 -10.59 -58.96 -22.08
N GLY A 27 -9.81 -59.30 -21.04
CA GLY A 27 -8.50 -59.93 -21.31
C GLY A 27 -7.38 -59.42 -20.40
N THR A 28 -7.13 -60.19 -19.35
CA THR A 28 -6.07 -60.14 -18.33
C THR A 28 -4.63 -60.07 -18.85
N GLN A 29 -3.75 -59.36 -18.11
CA GLN A 29 -2.50 -59.95 -17.61
C GLN A 29 -2.23 -59.51 -16.17
N GLN A 30 -2.15 -60.50 -15.28
CA GLN A 30 -1.63 -60.37 -13.92
C GLN A 30 -0.11 -60.19 -13.97
N SER A 31 0.40 -59.14 -13.32
CA SER A 31 1.74 -59.16 -12.75
C SER A 31 1.60 -59.15 -11.22
N ARG A 32 2.20 -60.18 -10.60
CA ARG A 32 2.36 -60.30 -9.15
C ARG A 32 3.03 -59.05 -8.60
N GLN A 33 2.35 -58.26 -7.79
CA GLN A 33 3.00 -57.31 -6.90
C GLN A 33 3.17 -57.95 -5.52
N LEU A 34 4.43 -57.97 -5.08
CA LEU A 34 4.83 -58.26 -3.72
C LEU A 34 4.02 -57.39 -2.75
N SER A 35 3.35 -58.03 -1.80
CA SER A 35 2.74 -57.37 -0.64
C SER A 35 3.85 -56.85 0.27
N VAL A 36 4.35 -55.65 -0.05
CA VAL A 36 5.01 -54.82 0.95
C VAL A 36 3.91 -54.36 1.90
N GLY A 37 3.94 -54.83 3.13
CA GLY A 37 3.13 -54.27 4.21
C GLY A 37 3.57 -52.83 4.46
N VAL A 38 3.07 -51.90 3.64
CA VAL A 38 3.12 -50.48 3.94
C VAL A 38 2.12 -50.30 5.08
N THR A 39 2.62 -50.23 6.30
CA THR A 39 1.86 -49.61 7.39
C THR A 39 1.47 -48.22 6.88
N ALA A 40 0.17 -48.00 6.65
CA ALA A 40 -0.34 -46.69 6.26
C ALA A 40 0.23 -45.65 7.23
N ALA A 41 0.81 -44.59 6.70
CA ALA A 41 1.33 -43.51 7.52
C ALA A 41 0.22 -43.01 8.45
N ALA A 42 0.56 -42.69 9.69
CA ALA A 42 -0.41 -42.13 10.62
C ALA A 42 -1.00 -40.85 10.02
N PRO A 43 -2.34 -40.65 10.10
CA PRO A 43 -2.98 -39.50 9.49
C PRO A 43 -2.43 -38.20 10.12
N VAL A 44 -2.31 -37.16 9.30
CA VAL A 44 -1.92 -35.81 9.70
C VAL A 44 -3.10 -34.85 9.53
N ALA A 45 -3.02 -33.65 10.11
CA ALA A 45 -4.13 -32.69 10.03
C ALA A 45 -4.51 -32.35 8.58
N ALA A 46 -3.53 -32.25 7.68
CA ALA A 46 -3.78 -31.99 6.26
C ALA A 46 -4.69 -33.03 5.58
N ASP A 47 -4.71 -34.28 6.06
CA ASP A 47 -5.59 -35.33 5.52
C ASP A 47 -7.08 -35.04 5.78
N TYR A 48 -7.38 -34.17 6.76
CA TYR A 48 -8.74 -33.77 7.10
C TYR A 48 -9.20 -32.48 6.40
N TYR A 49 -8.32 -31.74 5.71
CA TYR A 49 -8.70 -30.46 5.09
C TYR A 49 -9.85 -30.61 4.11
N ARG A 50 -9.85 -31.69 3.33
CA ARG A 50 -10.94 -31.95 2.38
C ARG A 50 -12.29 -32.14 3.08
N VAL A 51 -12.34 -32.94 4.16
CA VAL A 51 -13.60 -33.22 4.85
C VAL A 51 -14.09 -32.03 5.69
N VAL A 52 -13.18 -31.24 6.25
CA VAL A 52 -13.53 -29.96 6.90
C VAL A 52 -14.15 -29.00 5.89
N GLN A 53 -13.57 -28.87 4.68
CA GLN A 53 -14.18 -28.07 3.62
C GLN A 53 -15.58 -28.58 3.27
N GLN A 54 -15.79 -29.90 3.18
CA GLN A 54 -17.12 -30.46 2.94
C GLN A 54 -18.12 -30.07 4.03
N ILE A 55 -17.73 -30.11 5.31
CA ILE A 55 -18.59 -29.70 6.44
C ILE A 55 -18.95 -28.22 6.34
N TYR A 56 -17.97 -27.34 6.07
CA TYR A 56 -18.20 -25.90 5.88
C TYR A 56 -19.09 -25.60 4.67
N VAL A 57 -18.86 -26.26 3.54
CA VAL A 57 -19.68 -26.11 2.34
C VAL A 57 -21.09 -26.60 2.59
N GLY A 58 -21.25 -27.75 3.26
CA GLY A 58 -22.57 -28.33 3.46
C GLY A 58 -23.41 -27.58 4.48
N TYR A 59 -22.80 -27.25 5.62
CA TYR A 59 -23.45 -26.50 6.68
C TYR A 59 -23.48 -25.02 6.28
N PHE A 60 -22.34 -24.33 6.28
CA PHE A 60 -22.29 -22.89 6.04
C PHE A 60 -22.26 -22.46 4.57
N GLY A 61 -22.42 -23.32 3.57
CA GLY A 61 -22.46 -22.87 2.16
C GLY A 61 -21.25 -22.04 1.70
N ARG A 62 -20.13 -22.06 2.43
CA ARG A 62 -18.93 -21.25 2.19
C ARG A 62 -17.67 -22.08 2.49
N PRO A 63 -16.49 -21.69 2.00
CA PRO A 63 -15.20 -22.29 2.37
C PRO A 63 -14.86 -22.07 3.84
N ALA A 64 -14.08 -22.96 4.44
CA ALA A 64 -13.47 -22.69 5.75
C ALA A 64 -12.50 -21.50 5.67
N ASP A 65 -12.44 -20.67 6.71
CA ASP A 65 -11.33 -19.73 6.86
C ASP A 65 -10.04 -20.49 7.22
N VAL A 66 -8.87 -19.86 7.04
CA VAL A 66 -7.57 -20.53 7.22
C VAL A 66 -7.39 -21.06 8.64
N GLY A 67 -7.84 -20.30 9.64
CA GLY A 67 -7.73 -20.67 11.05
C GLY A 67 -8.68 -21.81 11.42
N GLY A 68 -9.95 -21.69 11.00
CA GLY A 68 -10.96 -22.72 11.16
C GLY A 68 -10.55 -24.04 10.49
N LEU A 69 -10.07 -23.99 9.24
CA LEU A 69 -9.65 -25.18 8.49
C LEU A 69 -8.59 -25.99 9.25
N ASP A 70 -7.54 -25.32 9.73
CA ASP A 70 -6.45 -25.95 10.49
C ASP A 70 -6.91 -26.43 11.87
N TRP A 71 -7.71 -25.62 12.57
CA TRP A 71 -8.20 -25.96 13.90
C TRP A 71 -9.12 -27.19 13.88
N HIS A 72 -10.15 -27.18 13.04
CA HIS A 72 -11.11 -28.29 12.91
C HIS A 72 -10.40 -29.57 12.44
N ALA A 73 -9.44 -29.45 11.53
CA ALA A 73 -8.64 -30.58 11.08
C ALA A 73 -7.81 -31.22 12.22
N LYS A 74 -7.24 -30.41 13.11
CA LYS A 74 -6.52 -30.91 14.30
C LYS A 74 -7.47 -31.54 15.32
N VAL A 75 -8.67 -31.01 15.49
CA VAL A 75 -9.69 -31.61 16.37
C VAL A 75 -10.15 -32.96 15.84
N LEU A 76 -10.42 -33.07 14.54
CA LEU A 76 -10.79 -34.35 13.91
C LEU A 76 -9.65 -35.38 13.97
N LEU A 77 -8.41 -34.94 13.76
CA LEU A 77 -7.23 -35.79 13.95
C LEU A 77 -7.14 -36.30 15.39
N ALA A 78 -7.28 -35.42 16.39
CA ALA A 78 -7.24 -35.79 17.80
C ALA A 78 -8.39 -36.72 18.21
N ALA A 79 -9.55 -36.59 17.56
CA ALA A 79 -10.71 -37.46 17.76
C ALA A 79 -10.55 -38.84 17.11
N GLY A 80 -9.50 -39.07 16.31
CA GLY A 80 -9.35 -40.28 15.49
C GLY A 80 -10.51 -40.46 14.51
N ALA A 81 -11.03 -39.34 13.99
CA ALA A 81 -12.17 -39.36 13.09
C ALA A 81 -11.80 -39.92 11.69
N PRO A 82 -12.76 -40.42 10.90
CA PRO A 82 -12.51 -40.72 9.50
C PRO A 82 -12.20 -39.45 8.69
N THR A 83 -11.39 -39.58 7.63
CA THR A 83 -10.99 -38.46 6.74
C THR A 83 -11.95 -38.25 5.57
N ASP A 84 -13.05 -39.00 5.51
CA ASP A 84 -14.10 -38.89 4.49
C ASP A 84 -15.49 -38.71 5.10
N ILE A 85 -16.38 -38.04 4.35
CA ILE A 85 -17.70 -37.64 4.86
C ILE A 85 -18.60 -38.84 5.20
N ALA A 86 -18.48 -39.95 4.47
CA ALA A 86 -19.27 -41.16 4.73
C ALA A 86 -18.77 -41.91 5.97
N GLY A 87 -17.46 -41.88 6.22
CA GLY A 87 -16.85 -42.30 7.47
C GLY A 87 -17.34 -41.45 8.65
N ILE A 88 -17.28 -40.11 8.53
CA ILE A 88 -17.76 -39.19 9.57
C ILE A 88 -19.24 -39.43 9.90
N ALA A 89 -20.10 -39.57 8.89
CA ALA A 89 -21.52 -39.83 9.05
C ALA A 89 -21.81 -41.15 9.79
N ARG A 90 -21.04 -42.21 9.52
CA ARG A 90 -21.15 -43.49 10.24
C ARG A 90 -20.59 -43.43 11.66
N ALA A 91 -19.52 -42.68 11.87
CA ALA A 91 -18.84 -42.58 13.15
C ALA A 91 -19.53 -41.65 14.15
N TYR A 92 -20.43 -40.76 13.69
CA TYR A 92 -21.08 -39.72 14.49
C TYR A 92 -21.69 -40.23 15.81
N ASP A 93 -22.46 -41.33 15.78
CA ASP A 93 -23.10 -41.84 17.02
C ASP A 93 -22.12 -42.56 17.96
N SER A 94 -21.05 -43.12 17.38
CA SER A 94 -20.09 -43.99 18.08
C SER A 94 -18.84 -43.28 18.60
N ASN A 95 -18.52 -42.09 18.08
CA ASN A 95 -17.36 -41.29 18.46
C ASN A 95 -17.81 -39.97 19.10
N ALA A 96 -17.77 -39.91 20.44
CA ALA A 96 -18.25 -38.76 21.20
C ALA A 96 -17.48 -37.46 20.91
N ALA A 97 -16.16 -37.54 20.63
CA ALA A 97 -15.35 -36.37 20.30
C ALA A 97 -15.70 -35.82 18.92
N LEU A 98 -15.88 -36.70 17.92
CA LEU A 98 -16.40 -36.32 16.61
C LEU A 98 -17.80 -35.72 16.71
N ARG A 99 -18.70 -36.31 17.50
CA ARG A 99 -20.04 -35.77 17.69
C ARG A 99 -20.02 -34.36 18.25
N ALA A 100 -19.25 -34.14 19.31
CA ALA A 100 -19.11 -32.83 19.94
C ALA A 100 -18.57 -31.78 18.94
N GLU A 101 -17.59 -32.18 18.13
CA GLU A 101 -17.01 -31.35 17.09
C GLU A 101 -18.03 -30.98 16.01
N ILE A 102 -18.76 -31.95 15.45
CA ILE A 102 -19.81 -31.70 14.45
C ILE A 102 -20.92 -30.82 15.04
N ASP A 103 -21.39 -31.10 16.25
CA ASP A 103 -22.46 -30.33 16.88
C ASP A 103 -22.06 -28.88 17.21
N SER A 104 -20.76 -28.62 17.37
CA SER A 104 -20.24 -27.27 17.63
C SER A 104 -20.62 -26.28 16.52
N PHE A 105 -20.67 -26.73 15.26
CA PHE A 105 -21.07 -25.92 14.11
C PHE A 105 -22.49 -25.36 14.29
N GLY A 106 -23.39 -26.15 14.89
CA GLY A 106 -24.77 -25.77 15.15
C GLY A 106 -24.93 -24.69 16.22
N THR A 107 -23.96 -24.55 17.11
CA THR A 107 -23.98 -23.59 18.23
C THR A 107 -23.25 -22.27 17.93
N SER A 108 -22.70 -22.12 16.74
CA SER A 108 -21.97 -20.93 16.32
C SER A 108 -22.89 -19.71 16.11
N ALA A 109 -22.32 -18.51 16.24
CA ALA A 109 -23.02 -17.25 15.93
C ALA A 109 -23.49 -17.20 14.47
N GLU A 110 -22.70 -17.76 13.54
CA GLU A 110 -23.07 -17.87 12.13
C GLU A 110 -24.28 -18.81 11.92
N SER A 111 -24.31 -19.96 12.60
CA SER A 111 -25.47 -20.89 12.54
C SER A 111 -26.76 -20.19 12.99
N ALA A 112 -26.70 -19.43 14.09
CA ALA A 112 -27.84 -18.66 14.58
C ALA A 112 -28.30 -17.58 13.58
N ALA A 113 -27.36 -16.88 12.94
CA ALA A 113 -27.67 -15.86 11.94
C ALA A 113 -28.23 -16.46 10.63
N LEU A 114 -27.71 -17.61 10.22
CA LEU A 114 -28.03 -18.26 8.95
C LEU A 114 -29.37 -19.02 9.00
N TYR A 115 -29.75 -19.54 10.18
CA TYR A 115 -30.91 -20.39 10.35
C TYR A 115 -31.87 -19.90 11.45
N PRO A 116 -32.41 -18.68 11.35
CA PRO A 116 -33.37 -18.16 12.32
C PRO A 116 -34.74 -18.86 12.24
N GLY A 117 -34.95 -19.65 11.18
CA GLY A 117 -36.21 -20.31 10.85
C GLY A 117 -36.44 -21.68 11.47
N ASP A 118 -37.60 -22.26 11.13
CA ASP A 118 -37.95 -23.64 11.47
C ASP A 118 -37.04 -24.68 10.78
N ASN A 119 -37.21 -25.95 11.15
CA ASN A 119 -36.40 -27.03 10.59
C ASN A 119 -36.66 -27.25 9.08
N GLY A 120 -37.82 -26.91 8.56
CA GLY A 120 -38.07 -26.92 7.11
C GLY A 120 -37.24 -25.89 6.37
N GLN A 121 -37.18 -24.65 6.87
CA GLN A 121 -36.35 -23.58 6.30
C GLN A 121 -34.86 -23.90 6.38
N PHE A 122 -34.43 -24.56 7.46
CA PHE A 122 -33.08 -25.08 7.61
C PHE A 122 -32.72 -26.12 6.53
N ILE A 123 -33.60 -27.10 6.29
CA ILE A 123 -33.36 -28.12 5.25
C ILE A 123 -33.29 -27.50 3.85
N ASP A 124 -34.15 -26.55 3.52
CA ASP A 124 -34.06 -25.83 2.25
C ASP A 124 -32.73 -25.10 2.08
N ALA A 125 -32.17 -24.56 3.16
CA ALA A 125 -30.87 -23.92 3.13
C ALA A 125 -29.73 -24.92 2.89
N LEU A 126 -29.78 -26.11 3.53
CA LEU A 126 -28.82 -27.19 3.26
C LEU A 126 -28.86 -27.64 1.80
N TYR A 127 -30.06 -27.86 1.24
CA TYR A 127 -30.21 -28.24 -0.17
C TYR A 127 -29.66 -27.18 -1.13
N ARG A 128 -29.85 -25.88 -0.83
CA ARG A 128 -29.22 -24.81 -1.62
C ARG A 128 -27.70 -24.82 -1.50
N ASN A 129 -27.18 -24.93 -0.28
CA ASN A 129 -25.74 -24.94 -0.01
C ASN A 129 -25.06 -26.12 -0.71
N LEU A 130 -25.66 -27.31 -0.69
CA LEU A 130 -25.07 -28.52 -1.22
C LEU A 130 -25.35 -28.70 -2.71
N PHE A 131 -26.59 -28.53 -3.15
CA PHE A 131 -27.04 -28.94 -4.48
C PHE A 131 -27.47 -27.79 -5.39
N GLY A 132 -27.56 -26.56 -4.86
CA GLY A 132 -27.99 -25.39 -5.65
C GLY A 132 -29.48 -25.41 -6.02
N ARG A 133 -30.30 -26.22 -5.33
CA ARG A 133 -31.75 -26.37 -5.55
C ARG A 133 -32.49 -26.43 -4.21
N ALA A 134 -33.81 -26.25 -4.23
CA ALA A 134 -34.64 -26.50 -3.06
C ALA A 134 -34.82 -28.02 -2.82
N ALA A 135 -35.19 -28.39 -1.60
CA ALA A 135 -35.61 -29.75 -1.29
C ALA A 135 -36.94 -30.05 -1.97
N ASP A 136 -37.15 -31.28 -2.44
CA ASP A 136 -38.48 -31.74 -2.80
C ASP A 136 -39.34 -31.86 -1.54
N GLU A 137 -40.66 -31.76 -1.67
CA GLU A 137 -41.57 -31.73 -0.52
C GLU A 137 -41.45 -32.97 0.38
N GLY A 138 -41.25 -34.16 -0.22
CA GLY A 138 -41.11 -35.41 0.51
C GLY A 138 -39.81 -35.49 1.30
N GLY A 139 -38.68 -35.17 0.66
CA GLY A 139 -37.38 -35.08 1.30
C GLY A 139 -37.34 -34.03 2.41
N LYS A 140 -37.90 -32.84 2.16
CA LYS A 140 -38.01 -31.78 3.17
C LYS A 140 -38.79 -32.24 4.41
N ALA A 141 -39.94 -32.87 4.21
CA ALA A 141 -40.76 -33.39 5.31
C ALA A 141 -40.04 -34.48 6.11
N PHE A 142 -39.33 -35.39 5.43
CA PHE A 142 -38.56 -36.45 6.10
C PHE A 142 -37.50 -35.87 7.04
N TRP A 143 -36.65 -34.98 6.53
CA TRP A 143 -35.54 -34.40 7.31
C TRP A 143 -36.03 -33.44 8.40
N ALA A 144 -37.04 -32.61 8.11
CA ALA A 144 -37.61 -31.69 9.10
C ALA A 144 -38.24 -32.45 10.29
N ASN A 145 -39.01 -33.50 10.02
CA ASN A 145 -39.62 -34.32 11.07
C ASN A 145 -38.57 -35.00 11.96
N ALA A 146 -37.46 -35.49 11.39
CA ALA A 146 -36.38 -36.09 12.16
C ALA A 146 -35.70 -35.07 13.10
N LEU A 147 -35.55 -33.82 12.65
CA LEU A 147 -35.04 -32.72 13.48
C LEU A 147 -36.04 -32.29 14.57
N ASP A 148 -37.33 -32.18 14.23
CA ASP A 148 -38.40 -31.81 15.17
C ASP A 148 -38.56 -32.83 16.30
N GLN A 149 -38.41 -34.12 15.97
CA GLN A 149 -38.42 -35.22 16.93
C GLN A 149 -37.09 -35.40 17.68
N LYS A 150 -36.08 -34.57 17.39
CA LYS A 150 -34.73 -34.62 17.97
C LYS A 150 -34.04 -35.97 17.77
N LEU A 151 -34.37 -36.67 16.69
CA LEU A 151 -33.70 -37.91 16.28
C LEU A 151 -32.33 -37.62 15.66
N MET A 152 -32.07 -36.37 15.27
CA MET A 152 -30.79 -35.88 14.77
C MET A 152 -30.61 -34.39 15.11
N THR A 153 -29.37 -33.92 15.11
CA THR A 153 -29.05 -32.49 15.24
C THR A 153 -29.00 -31.82 13.86
N ARG A 154 -29.18 -30.50 13.80
CA ARG A 154 -29.02 -29.72 12.55
C ARG A 154 -27.64 -29.96 11.92
N ALA A 155 -26.58 -29.98 12.72
CA ALA A 155 -25.22 -30.25 12.23
C ALA A 155 -25.08 -31.67 11.66
N SER A 156 -25.65 -32.68 12.33
CA SER A 156 -25.64 -34.06 11.84
C SER A 156 -26.45 -34.23 10.54
N ALA A 157 -27.53 -33.46 10.35
CA ALA A 157 -28.32 -33.53 9.12
C ALA A 157 -27.49 -33.16 7.87
N ALA A 158 -26.59 -32.17 7.97
CA ALA A 158 -25.74 -31.76 6.85
C ALA A 158 -24.77 -32.87 6.40
N ILE A 159 -24.12 -33.56 7.36
CA ILE A 159 -23.20 -34.66 7.04
C ILE A 159 -23.93 -35.91 6.53
N GLN A 160 -25.11 -36.22 7.06
CA GLN A 160 -25.92 -37.37 6.60
C GLN A 160 -26.47 -37.14 5.19
N LEU A 161 -26.93 -35.92 4.91
CA LEU A 161 -27.45 -35.54 3.61
C LEU A 161 -26.33 -35.51 2.54
N MET A 162 -25.12 -35.06 2.89
CA MET A 162 -23.94 -35.21 2.02
C MET A 162 -23.56 -36.67 1.80
N SER A 163 -23.59 -37.50 2.85
CA SER A 163 -23.25 -38.93 2.74
C SER A 163 -24.26 -39.72 1.91
N GLY A 164 -25.52 -39.27 1.84
CA GLY A 164 -26.59 -39.88 1.04
C GLY A 164 -26.71 -39.35 -0.39
N ALA A 165 -25.88 -38.39 -0.80
CA ALA A 165 -25.95 -37.78 -2.12
C ALA A 165 -25.53 -38.78 -3.23
N GLY A 166 -26.19 -38.69 -4.40
CA GLY A 166 -25.92 -39.52 -5.56
C GLY A 166 -26.01 -38.75 -6.88
N GLY A 167 -25.50 -39.32 -7.97
CA GLY A 167 -25.59 -38.72 -9.31
C GLY A 167 -24.94 -37.33 -9.38
N ALA A 168 -25.63 -36.37 -10.01
CA ALA A 168 -25.14 -35.00 -10.18
C ALA A 168 -24.85 -34.28 -8.86
N ASP A 169 -25.54 -34.64 -7.77
CA ASP A 169 -25.36 -34.00 -6.46
C ASP A 169 -23.95 -34.27 -5.88
N VAL A 170 -23.37 -35.45 -6.12
CA VAL A 170 -21.99 -35.76 -5.72
C VAL A 170 -20.98 -34.93 -6.51
N THR A 171 -21.23 -34.72 -7.80
CA THR A 171 -20.39 -33.87 -8.65
C THR A 171 -20.44 -32.41 -8.19
N ILE A 172 -21.62 -31.89 -7.84
CA ILE A 172 -21.78 -30.53 -7.31
C ILE A 172 -21.00 -30.36 -6.00
N ILE A 173 -21.15 -31.30 -5.06
CA ILE A 173 -20.41 -31.29 -3.80
C ILE A 173 -18.90 -31.32 -4.08
N GLY A 174 -18.44 -32.18 -4.99
CA GLY A 174 -17.04 -32.27 -5.39
C GLY A 174 -16.49 -30.95 -5.93
N ASN A 175 -17.21 -30.33 -6.87
CA ASN A 175 -16.84 -29.05 -7.46
C ASN A 175 -16.79 -27.93 -6.41
N LYS A 176 -17.81 -27.84 -5.54
CA LYS A 176 -17.84 -26.86 -4.45
C LYS A 176 -16.70 -27.07 -3.45
N THR A 177 -16.37 -28.32 -3.13
CA THR A 177 -15.24 -28.66 -2.25
C THR A 177 -13.90 -28.24 -2.86
N SER A 178 -13.72 -28.46 -4.16
CA SER A 178 -12.51 -28.04 -4.90
C SER A 178 -12.39 -26.51 -4.94
N VAL A 179 -13.47 -25.80 -5.24
CA VAL A 179 -13.52 -24.33 -5.22
C VAL A 179 -13.23 -23.79 -3.82
N ALA A 180 -13.82 -24.38 -2.78
CA ALA A 180 -13.59 -23.97 -1.40
C ALA A 180 -12.13 -24.18 -0.95
N SER A 181 -11.54 -25.31 -1.34
CA SER A 181 -10.14 -25.60 -1.09
C SER A 181 -9.23 -24.59 -1.82
N ALA A 182 -9.51 -24.32 -3.10
CA ALA A 182 -8.77 -23.35 -3.89
C ALA A 182 -8.90 -21.90 -3.39
N PHE A 183 -10.08 -21.52 -2.88
CA PHE A 183 -10.33 -20.22 -2.26
C PHE A 183 -9.47 -20.07 -0.99
N THR A 184 -9.54 -21.04 -0.08
CA THR A 184 -8.82 -20.98 1.20
C THR A 184 -7.32 -21.01 0.99
N ALA A 185 -6.83 -21.80 0.04
CA ALA A 185 -5.41 -21.86 -0.32
C ALA A 185 -4.87 -20.53 -0.89
N GLN A 186 -5.73 -19.67 -1.44
CA GLN A 186 -5.35 -18.36 -1.96
C GLN A 186 -5.32 -17.26 -0.88
N ILE A 187 -5.77 -17.55 0.35
CA ILE A 187 -5.66 -16.64 1.49
C ILE A 187 -4.25 -16.73 2.09
N VAL A 188 -3.29 -16.14 1.38
CA VAL A 188 -1.85 -16.21 1.73
C VAL A 188 -1.32 -14.93 2.37
N THR A 189 -2.18 -13.92 2.56
CA THR A 189 -1.80 -12.64 3.16
C THR A 189 -2.69 -12.27 4.34
N PRO A 190 -2.18 -11.49 5.32
CA PRO A 190 -2.99 -11.02 6.44
C PRO A 190 -4.22 -10.20 6.03
N ILE A 191 -4.15 -9.41 4.95
CA ILE A 191 -5.31 -8.63 4.49
C ILE A 191 -6.41 -9.52 3.92
N LEU A 192 -6.04 -10.61 3.22
CA LEU A 192 -7.01 -11.57 2.72
C LEU A 192 -7.63 -12.34 3.89
N ALA A 193 -6.82 -12.70 4.88
CA ALA A 193 -7.29 -13.35 6.09
C ALA A 193 -8.25 -12.45 6.87
N GLN A 194 -7.93 -11.16 7.03
CA GLN A 194 -8.83 -10.17 7.66
C GLN A 194 -10.07 -9.89 6.80
N GLY A 195 -9.92 -9.82 5.48
CA GLY A 195 -10.98 -9.67 4.49
C GLY A 195 -12.05 -10.75 4.59
N TYR A 196 -11.63 -11.95 4.97
CA TYR A 196 -12.53 -13.08 5.18
C TYR A 196 -12.78 -13.33 6.68
N THR A 197 -13.30 -12.32 7.37
CA THR A 197 -13.79 -12.44 8.74
C THR A 197 -15.19 -11.86 8.91
N GLY A 198 -16.02 -12.54 9.70
CA GLY A 198 -17.35 -12.07 10.10
C GLY A 198 -18.48 -12.26 9.08
N LEU A 199 -19.72 -12.15 9.58
CA LEU A 199 -20.94 -12.57 8.87
C LEU A 199 -21.17 -11.90 7.51
N ALA A 200 -20.70 -10.66 7.33
CA ALA A 200 -20.86 -9.94 6.06
C ALA A 200 -19.97 -10.54 4.94
N SER A 201 -18.71 -10.87 5.26
CA SER A 201 -17.82 -11.53 4.29
C SER A 201 -18.26 -12.96 4.01
N ASP A 202 -18.75 -13.66 5.03
CA ASP A 202 -19.33 -15.00 4.90
C ASP A 202 -20.48 -15.05 3.88
N ALA A 203 -21.35 -14.01 3.85
CA ALA A 203 -22.44 -13.91 2.88
C ALA A 203 -21.94 -13.71 1.44
N VAL A 204 -20.87 -12.92 1.25
CA VAL A 204 -20.26 -12.69 -0.06
C VAL A 204 -19.68 -13.99 -0.61
N VAL A 205 -18.88 -14.71 0.19
CA VAL A 205 -18.24 -15.96 -0.27
C VAL A 205 -19.25 -17.07 -0.48
N ARG A 206 -20.33 -17.12 0.31
CA ARG A 206 -21.46 -18.03 0.09
C ARG A 206 -22.16 -17.77 -1.25
N THR A 207 -22.31 -16.50 -1.62
CA THR A 207 -22.87 -16.12 -2.93
C THR A 207 -21.97 -16.58 -4.08
N MET A 208 -20.65 -16.42 -3.94
CA MET A 208 -19.68 -16.96 -4.91
C MET A 208 -19.84 -18.48 -5.04
N LEU A 209 -19.82 -19.21 -3.92
CA LEU A 209 -19.89 -20.67 -3.96
C LEU A 209 -21.24 -21.19 -4.47
N GLY A 210 -22.32 -20.42 -4.31
CA GLY A 210 -23.64 -20.70 -4.86
C GLY A 210 -23.68 -20.78 -6.40
N GLN A 211 -22.70 -20.22 -7.10
CA GLN A 211 -22.59 -20.27 -8.58
C GLN A 211 -22.03 -21.60 -9.08
N VAL A 212 -21.51 -22.46 -8.19
CA VAL A 212 -20.86 -23.72 -8.56
C VAL A 212 -21.91 -24.83 -8.70
N GLY A 213 -21.96 -25.45 -9.87
CA GLY A 213 -22.81 -26.58 -10.21
C GLY A 213 -22.05 -27.76 -10.80
N ALA A 214 -22.76 -28.75 -11.35
CA ALA A 214 -22.17 -29.99 -11.84
C ALA A 214 -21.26 -29.78 -13.07
N THR A 215 -21.55 -28.76 -13.88
CA THR A 215 -20.86 -28.46 -15.15
C THR A 215 -19.90 -27.28 -15.05
N THR A 216 -19.59 -26.80 -13.83
CA THR A 216 -18.69 -25.66 -13.64
C THR A 216 -17.27 -26.01 -14.09
N ASP A 217 -16.71 -25.17 -14.98
CA ASP A 217 -15.29 -25.20 -15.30
C ASP A 217 -14.49 -24.65 -14.12
N LEU A 218 -13.83 -25.55 -13.36
CA LEU A 218 -13.08 -25.20 -12.16
C LEU A 218 -11.86 -24.33 -12.44
N ALA A 219 -11.23 -24.46 -13.62
CA ALA A 219 -10.08 -23.66 -13.99
C ALA A 219 -10.49 -22.22 -14.27
N ALA A 220 -11.57 -22.04 -15.04
CA ALA A 220 -12.14 -20.72 -15.30
C ALA A 220 -12.70 -20.06 -14.02
N PHE A 221 -13.34 -20.86 -13.15
CA PHE A 221 -13.92 -20.37 -11.89
C PHE A 221 -12.88 -19.79 -10.92
N ASN A 222 -11.60 -20.12 -11.09
CA ASN A 222 -10.52 -19.53 -10.32
C ASN A 222 -10.44 -17.99 -10.49
N GLY A 223 -10.90 -17.45 -11.61
CA GLY A 223 -11.05 -16.00 -11.80
C GLY A 223 -12.10 -15.38 -10.86
N THR A 224 -13.23 -16.08 -10.66
CA THR A 224 -14.29 -15.67 -9.73
C THR A 224 -13.82 -15.73 -8.27
N ILE A 225 -13.05 -16.76 -7.90
CA ILE A 225 -12.39 -16.86 -6.58
C ILE A 225 -11.52 -15.63 -6.34
N ARG A 226 -10.65 -15.30 -7.30
CA ARG A 226 -9.75 -14.14 -7.17
C ARG A 226 -10.52 -12.84 -7.07
N SER A 227 -11.55 -12.63 -7.89
CA SER A 227 -12.41 -11.44 -7.83
C SER A 227 -13.09 -11.29 -6.47
N THR A 228 -13.59 -12.40 -5.92
CA THR A 228 -14.22 -12.41 -4.59
C THR A 228 -13.23 -12.03 -3.50
N LEU A 229 -12.03 -12.64 -3.50
CA LEU A 229 -10.94 -12.31 -2.57
C LEU A 229 -10.49 -10.85 -2.69
N THR A 230 -10.39 -10.31 -3.90
CA THR A 230 -10.08 -8.90 -4.16
C THR A 230 -11.16 -7.98 -3.60
N SER A 231 -12.44 -8.33 -3.75
CA SER A 231 -13.56 -7.54 -3.18
C SER A 231 -13.52 -7.52 -1.64
N LEU A 232 -13.23 -8.66 -1.02
CA LEU A 232 -13.08 -8.77 0.43
C LEU A 232 -11.87 -7.98 0.94
N ALA A 233 -10.72 -8.12 0.29
CA ALA A 233 -9.53 -7.34 0.60
C ALA A 233 -9.75 -5.84 0.38
N GLY A 234 -10.43 -5.47 -0.72
CA GLY A 234 -10.80 -4.09 -1.05
C GLY A 234 -11.74 -3.46 -0.03
N SER A 235 -12.63 -4.25 0.56
CA SER A 235 -13.54 -3.79 1.61
C SER A 235 -12.80 -3.52 2.93
N VAL A 236 -11.78 -4.32 3.27
CA VAL A 236 -10.91 -4.10 4.43
C VAL A 236 -9.87 -2.99 4.18
N ALA A 237 -9.36 -2.90 2.96
CA ALA A 237 -8.55 -1.80 2.47
C ALA A 237 -9.30 -0.46 2.57
N ALA A 238 -10.56 -0.42 2.14
CA ALA A 238 -11.41 0.76 2.26
C ALA A 238 -11.84 1.06 3.71
N ALA A 239 -12.10 0.04 4.52
CA ALA A 239 -12.50 0.21 5.93
C ALA A 239 -11.34 0.62 6.84
N ASN A 240 -10.11 0.23 6.51
CA ASN A 240 -8.93 0.49 7.33
C ASN A 240 -7.94 1.49 6.67
N GLY A 241 -8.14 1.91 5.42
CA GLY A 241 -7.24 2.79 4.66
C GLY A 241 -5.95 2.14 4.12
N TRP A 242 -5.99 0.85 3.74
CA TRP A 242 -4.80 0.06 3.35
C TRP A 242 -4.80 -0.33 1.87
N ASP A 243 -3.98 0.31 1.04
CA ASP A 243 -3.60 -0.30 -0.23
C ASP A 243 -2.51 -1.38 0.00
N ILE A 244 -2.93 -2.63 -0.03
CA ILE A 244 -2.04 -3.75 -0.34
C ILE A 244 -1.98 -3.83 -1.85
N VAL A 245 -0.77 -3.90 -2.41
CA VAL A 245 -0.51 -4.23 -3.83
C VAL A 245 -1.52 -5.31 -4.27
N PRO A 246 -2.53 -4.97 -5.08
CA PRO A 246 -3.42 -5.96 -5.64
C PRO A 246 -2.57 -6.88 -6.52
N ALA A 247 -2.88 -8.17 -6.50
CA ALA A 247 -2.79 -8.89 -7.77
C ALA A 247 -3.56 -8.05 -8.78
N ALA A 248 -2.91 -7.66 -9.88
CA ALA A 248 -3.43 -6.71 -10.85
C ALA A 248 -4.93 -6.98 -11.07
N PRO A 249 -5.81 -5.97 -10.93
CA PRO A 249 -7.17 -6.13 -11.45
C PRO A 249 -7.04 -6.58 -12.91
N ALA A 250 -7.91 -7.51 -13.34
CA ALA A 250 -8.15 -7.68 -14.77
C ALA A 250 -8.34 -6.29 -15.38
N MET A 251 -7.79 -6.06 -16.59
CA MET A 251 -7.69 -4.81 -17.37
C MET A 251 -8.89 -3.83 -17.28
N ASN A 252 -9.24 -3.34 -16.10
CA ASN A 252 -10.19 -2.27 -15.90
C ASN A 252 -9.35 -1.01 -15.94
N SER A 253 -9.32 -0.38 -17.11
CA SER A 253 -8.68 0.91 -17.28
C SER A 253 -9.28 1.90 -16.28
N ALA A 254 -8.43 2.59 -15.53
CA ALA A 254 -8.83 3.78 -14.78
C ALA A 254 -8.96 4.90 -15.81
N ALA A 255 -10.18 5.19 -16.27
CA ALA A 255 -10.36 6.20 -17.31
C ALA A 255 -9.93 7.58 -16.78
N PRO A 256 -8.97 8.27 -17.43
CA PRO A 256 -8.50 9.56 -16.96
C PRO A 256 -9.63 10.61 -17.00
N LYS A 257 -9.74 11.42 -15.96
CA LYS A 257 -10.66 12.56 -15.90
C LYS A 257 -9.96 13.85 -16.34
N ALA A 258 -10.72 14.78 -16.91
CA ALA A 258 -10.22 16.13 -17.15
C ALA A 258 -9.93 16.82 -15.80
N PRO A 259 -8.83 17.59 -15.68
CA PRO A 259 -8.60 18.45 -14.53
C PRO A 259 -9.78 19.40 -14.30
N VAL A 260 -10.14 19.59 -13.04
CA VAL A 260 -11.27 20.44 -12.64
C VAL A 260 -10.72 21.69 -11.95
N VAL A 261 -11.04 22.87 -12.48
CA VAL A 261 -10.81 24.13 -11.77
C VAL A 261 -11.95 24.32 -10.78
N LEU A 262 -11.62 24.35 -9.49
CA LEU A 262 -12.62 24.49 -8.42
C LEU A 262 -13.27 25.87 -8.46
N ALA A 263 -14.54 25.95 -8.07
CA ALA A 263 -15.25 27.23 -8.03
C ALA A 263 -14.91 28.07 -6.78
N THR A 264 -14.53 27.41 -5.68
CA THR A 264 -14.28 28.07 -4.40
C THR A 264 -12.88 28.69 -4.38
N GLN A 265 -12.84 30.00 -4.23
CA GLN A 265 -11.59 30.72 -4.00
C GLN A 265 -11.11 30.50 -2.57
N VAL A 266 -9.79 30.43 -2.41
CA VAL A 266 -9.13 30.18 -1.13
C VAL A 266 -8.16 31.31 -0.85
N VAL A 267 -8.13 31.79 0.40
CA VAL A 267 -7.23 32.88 0.82
C VAL A 267 -6.33 32.37 1.94
N ALA A 268 -5.03 32.61 1.84
CA ALA A 268 -4.12 32.31 2.93
C ALA A 268 -4.45 33.21 4.13
N ARG A 269 -4.93 32.59 5.22
CA ARG A 269 -5.19 33.28 6.47
C ARG A 269 -4.25 32.70 7.51
N PRO A 270 -3.31 33.48 8.06
CA PRO A 270 -2.55 33.04 9.23
C PRO A 270 -3.53 32.48 10.26
N PRO A 271 -3.20 31.36 10.94
CA PRO A 271 -3.98 30.92 12.09
C PRO A 271 -4.20 32.14 12.98
N ALA A 272 -5.44 32.36 13.43
CA ALA A 272 -5.74 33.46 14.32
C ALA A 272 -4.98 33.22 15.62
N VAL A 273 -3.77 33.78 15.74
CA VAL A 273 -3.07 33.86 17.01
C VAL A 273 -3.95 34.79 17.85
N PRO A 274 -4.57 34.30 18.94
CA PRO A 274 -5.29 35.20 19.83
C PRO A 274 -4.35 36.33 20.21
N ALA A 275 -4.80 37.58 20.11
CA ALA A 275 -3.99 38.70 20.55
C ALA A 275 -3.54 38.42 22.00
N ALA A 276 -2.23 38.52 22.25
CA ALA A 276 -1.70 38.26 23.59
C ALA A 276 -2.49 39.11 24.60
N PRO A 277 -2.96 38.52 25.71
CA PRO A 277 -3.66 39.29 26.73
C PRO A 277 -2.73 40.40 27.26
N PRO A 278 -3.29 41.53 27.71
CA PRO A 278 -2.48 42.60 28.26
C PRO A 278 -1.66 42.07 29.43
N VAL A 279 -0.36 42.37 29.42
CA VAL A 279 0.55 42.05 30.53
C VAL A 279 -0.02 42.70 31.81
N PRO A 280 -0.15 41.96 32.93
CA PRO A 280 -0.65 42.50 34.18
C PRO A 280 0.11 43.76 34.61
N ALA A 281 -0.62 44.74 35.15
CA ALA A 281 -0.04 46.02 35.58
C ALA A 281 0.92 45.88 36.76
N THR A 282 0.84 44.77 37.50
CA THR A 282 1.66 44.46 38.66
C THR A 282 2.27 43.07 38.47
N LEU A 283 3.59 43.01 38.42
CA LEU A 283 4.39 41.80 38.36
C LEU A 283 5.54 41.91 39.40
N ALA A 284 6.16 40.79 39.73
CA ALA A 284 7.34 40.72 40.57
C ALA A 284 8.44 41.63 40.01
N ALA A 285 9.18 42.29 40.90
CA ALA A 285 10.21 43.22 40.48
C ALA A 285 11.35 42.49 39.76
N ALA A 286 11.71 42.97 38.57
CA ALA A 286 12.85 42.43 37.82
C ALA A 286 14.15 42.65 38.60
N PRO A 287 14.99 41.61 38.80
CA PRO A 287 16.31 41.79 39.38
C PRO A 287 17.16 42.80 38.59
N GLY A 288 17.98 43.57 39.29
CA GLY A 288 18.88 44.54 38.67
C GLY A 288 19.79 43.88 37.62
N GLY A 289 19.88 44.48 36.43
CA GLY A 289 20.68 43.97 35.32
C GLY A 289 19.95 43.01 34.36
N SER A 290 18.69 42.64 34.64
CA SER A 290 17.90 41.79 33.74
C SER A 290 17.56 42.52 32.44
N ASN A 291 17.98 41.97 31.31
CA ASN A 291 17.66 42.49 29.97
C ASN A 291 16.62 41.63 29.23
N LEU A 292 16.45 40.35 29.59
CA LEU A 292 15.31 39.53 29.17
C LEU A 292 14.21 39.63 30.23
N LYS A 293 13.02 40.07 29.81
CA LYS A 293 11.83 40.15 30.67
C LYS A 293 10.66 39.50 29.94
N LEU A 294 10.13 38.42 30.52
CA LEU A 294 9.03 37.65 29.97
C LEU A 294 7.84 37.67 30.93
N TRP A 295 6.66 37.51 30.37
CA TRP A 295 5.46 37.12 31.11
C TRP A 295 4.81 35.94 30.39
N LEU A 296 4.78 34.79 31.07
CA LEU A 296 4.21 33.55 30.55
C LEU A 296 2.72 33.52 30.85
N TYR A 297 1.88 33.37 29.82
CA TYR A 297 0.43 33.33 29.96
C TYR A 297 -0.19 32.05 29.40
N ASP A 298 -1.34 31.64 29.95
CA ASP A 298 -2.08 30.45 29.53
C ASP A 298 -2.86 30.72 28.23
N PRO A 299 -2.55 30.05 27.11
CA PRO A 299 -3.19 30.32 25.82
C PRO A 299 -4.66 29.87 25.78
N ARG A 300 -5.13 29.11 26.79
CA ARG A 300 -6.51 28.62 26.90
C ARG A 300 -7.44 29.67 27.53
N SER A 301 -6.89 30.75 28.08
CA SER A 301 -7.64 31.79 28.78
C SER A 301 -7.68 33.08 27.97
N THR A 302 -8.87 33.70 27.89
CA THR A 302 -9.03 35.06 27.34
C THR A 302 -8.68 36.15 28.35
N GLY A 303 -8.51 35.82 29.63
CA GLY A 303 -8.01 36.73 30.67
C GLY A 303 -6.51 36.58 30.90
N SER A 304 -5.87 37.58 31.52
CA SER A 304 -4.42 37.59 31.84
C SER A 304 -4.03 36.57 32.91
N VAL A 305 -4.17 35.28 32.61
CA VAL A 305 -3.84 34.15 33.49
C VAL A 305 -2.38 33.78 33.29
N ALA A 306 -1.60 33.86 34.36
CA ALA A 306 -0.18 33.55 34.37
C ALA A 306 0.10 32.04 34.39
N LEU A 307 1.22 31.64 33.78
CA LEU A 307 1.80 30.31 33.93
C LEU A 307 3.04 30.37 34.81
N ALA A 308 2.93 29.85 36.03
CA ALA A 308 4.03 29.72 36.98
C ALA A 308 4.89 28.47 36.68
N THR A 309 5.35 28.33 35.44
CA THR A 309 6.20 27.21 35.00
C THR A 309 7.64 27.70 34.82
N GLY A 310 8.01 28.07 33.60
CA GLY A 310 9.37 28.47 33.25
C GLY A 310 9.68 28.21 31.78
N ILE A 311 10.95 28.31 31.46
CA ILE A 311 11.51 28.07 30.13
C ILE A 311 12.75 27.18 30.23
N PHE A 312 13.03 26.39 29.20
CA PHE A 312 14.40 25.93 28.96
C PHE A 312 15.09 26.95 28.06
N LEU A 313 16.24 27.47 28.45
CA LEU A 313 17.00 28.48 27.71
C LEU A 313 18.36 27.91 27.29
N ARG A 314 18.83 28.24 26.09
CA ARG A 314 20.22 27.95 25.68
C ARG A 314 20.87 29.12 24.92
N ASN A 315 22.18 29.21 25.05
CA ASN A 315 23.03 30.11 24.27
C ASN A 315 23.40 29.44 22.94
N VAL A 316 22.83 29.91 21.83
CA VAL A 316 23.04 29.32 20.50
C VAL A 316 24.44 29.63 19.99
N THR A 317 24.92 30.87 20.20
CA THR A 317 26.24 31.30 19.73
C THR A 317 27.38 30.49 20.35
N ALA A 318 27.26 30.13 21.63
CA ALA A 318 28.25 29.34 22.35
C ALA A 318 28.00 27.82 22.31
N ASN A 319 26.99 27.36 21.56
CA ASN A 319 26.51 25.97 21.57
C ASN A 319 26.28 25.43 23.00
N GLY A 320 25.67 26.26 23.85
CA GLY A 320 25.42 25.95 25.26
C GLY A 320 24.35 24.88 25.43
N ALA A 321 24.44 24.12 26.52
CA ALA A 321 23.40 23.19 26.93
C ALA A 321 22.12 23.92 27.37
N TRP A 322 20.98 23.23 27.30
CA TRP A 322 19.71 23.71 27.81
C TRP A 322 19.72 23.77 29.34
N SER A 323 19.29 24.91 29.90
CA SER A 323 19.07 25.08 31.34
C SER A 323 17.64 25.51 31.62
N PHE A 324 17.03 24.95 32.67
CA PHE A 324 15.70 25.37 33.10
C PHE A 324 15.77 26.66 33.92
N VAL A 325 14.90 27.61 33.61
CA VAL A 325 14.69 28.87 34.34
C VAL A 325 13.22 28.93 34.75
N GLY A 326 12.96 28.91 36.05
CA GLY A 326 11.60 28.97 36.60
C GLY A 326 10.98 30.36 36.48
N ALA A 327 9.67 30.41 36.26
CA ALA A 327 8.90 31.65 36.35
C ALA A 327 8.46 31.92 37.80
N ASN A 328 8.20 33.19 38.12
CA ASN A 328 7.53 33.59 39.34
C ASN A 328 6.06 33.11 39.34
N ALA A 329 5.41 33.15 40.51
CA ALA A 329 4.02 32.73 40.67
C ALA A 329 3.02 33.55 39.80
N ASP A 330 3.39 34.77 39.43
CA ASP A 330 2.63 35.66 38.54
C ASP A 330 3.01 35.51 37.06
N GLY A 331 3.80 34.48 36.72
CA GLY A 331 4.24 34.17 35.36
C GLY A 331 5.37 35.04 34.84
N SER A 332 5.85 36.02 35.61
CA SER A 332 7.00 36.82 35.21
C SER A 332 8.30 36.01 35.27
N LEU A 333 9.20 36.23 34.31
CA LEU A 333 10.52 35.59 34.27
C LEU A 333 11.56 36.61 33.80
N TYR A 334 12.68 36.67 34.52
CA TYR A 334 13.74 37.64 34.29
C TYR A 334 15.09 36.95 34.20
N GLN A 335 15.88 37.31 33.18
CA GLN A 335 17.22 36.78 33.01
C GLN A 335 18.16 37.88 32.49
N GLN A 336 19.42 37.81 32.91
CA GLN A 336 20.50 38.57 32.31
C GLN A 336 21.20 37.71 31.24
N LEU A 337 21.11 38.16 29.99
CA LEU A 337 21.73 37.55 28.82
C LEU A 337 22.95 38.35 28.38
N ALA A 338 24.01 37.66 27.95
CA ALA A 338 25.20 38.29 27.41
C ALA A 338 24.90 39.08 26.12
N ALA A 339 25.55 40.24 25.95
CA ALA A 339 25.45 41.07 24.75
C ALA A 339 26.02 40.37 23.51
N ALA A 340 25.64 40.84 22.32
CA ALA A 340 26.10 40.33 21.02
C ALA A 340 25.97 38.80 20.88
N THR A 341 24.90 38.23 21.42
CA THR A 341 24.71 36.78 21.53
C THR A 341 23.29 36.40 21.10
N SER A 342 23.15 35.25 20.45
CA SER A 342 21.86 34.65 20.11
C SER A 342 21.49 33.55 21.10
N TYR A 343 20.23 33.56 21.54
CA TYR A 343 19.65 32.55 22.41
C TYR A 343 18.38 31.99 21.78
N GLU A 344 17.94 30.84 22.29
CA GLU A 344 16.58 30.36 22.09
C GLU A 344 16.06 29.78 23.39
N PHE A 345 14.74 29.82 23.57
CA PHE A 345 14.09 29.18 24.69
C PHE A 345 12.83 28.43 24.30
N ASP A 346 12.57 27.32 24.99
CA ASP A 346 11.33 26.56 24.91
C ASP A 346 10.50 26.87 26.15
N THR A 347 9.23 27.23 25.98
CA THR A 347 8.29 27.30 27.12
C THR A 347 8.07 25.92 27.73
N VAL A 348 7.69 25.88 29.01
CA VAL A 348 7.44 24.62 29.74
C VAL A 348 5.97 24.50 30.11
N GLU A 349 5.37 23.39 29.73
CA GLU A 349 3.99 23.04 30.03
C GLU A 349 3.79 22.80 31.54
N PRO A 350 2.64 23.22 32.11
CA PRO A 350 2.25 22.76 33.43
C PRO A 350 2.20 21.23 33.50
N ASN A 351 2.50 20.68 34.67
CA ASN A 351 2.45 19.24 34.87
C ASN A 351 1.07 18.68 34.52
N GLY A 352 1.04 17.65 33.67
CA GLY A 352 -0.20 16.99 33.25
C GLY A 352 -0.96 17.66 32.10
N THR A 353 -0.47 18.78 31.53
CA THR A 353 -1.16 19.48 30.42
C THR A 353 -0.60 19.16 29.03
N ALA A 354 0.34 18.22 28.91
CA ALA A 354 0.99 17.86 27.63
C ALA A 354 0.03 17.40 26.52
N THR A 355 -1.21 17.02 26.86
CA THR A 355 -2.27 16.67 25.91
C THR A 355 -3.04 17.89 25.37
N THR A 356 -2.91 19.05 26.00
CA THR A 356 -3.64 20.30 25.66
C THR A 356 -2.72 21.48 25.34
N LEU A 357 -1.45 21.41 25.74
CA LEU A 357 -0.45 22.46 25.55
C LEU A 357 0.86 21.83 25.06
N GLN A 358 1.49 22.46 24.06
CA GLN A 358 2.81 22.10 23.53
C GLN A 358 3.81 23.23 23.75
N ARG A 359 5.08 22.87 23.94
CA ARG A 359 6.17 23.85 24.09
C ARG A 359 6.30 24.68 22.82
N HIS A 360 6.46 25.99 22.99
CA HIS A 360 6.76 26.92 21.91
C HIS A 360 8.21 27.37 22.01
N ARG A 361 8.93 27.34 20.87
CA ARG A 361 10.31 27.80 20.78
C ARG A 361 10.38 29.25 20.31
N TYR A 362 11.03 30.09 21.11
CA TYR A 362 11.29 31.49 20.77
C TYR A 362 12.77 31.72 20.45
N GLN A 363 13.04 32.52 19.42
CA GLN A 363 14.38 32.97 19.06
C GLN A 363 14.65 34.36 19.64
N VAL A 364 15.78 34.52 20.31
CA VAL A 364 16.17 35.74 21.03
C VAL A 364 17.49 36.26 20.49
N SER A 365 17.54 37.54 20.15
CA SER A 365 18.76 38.24 19.76
C SER A 365 19.10 39.33 20.77
N VAL A 366 20.35 39.35 21.23
CA VAL A 366 20.87 40.38 22.13
C VAL A 366 21.86 41.25 21.37
N SER A 367 21.59 42.55 21.27
CA SER A 367 22.47 43.49 20.59
C SER A 367 23.81 43.67 21.30
N ALA A 368 24.77 44.34 20.65
CA ALA A 368 26.03 44.73 21.28
C ALA A 368 25.84 45.67 22.50
N THR A 369 24.72 46.40 22.55
CA THR A 369 24.35 47.27 23.68
C THR A 369 23.53 46.54 24.75
N GLY A 370 23.33 45.22 24.61
CA GLY A 370 22.58 44.40 25.57
C GLY A 370 21.06 44.46 25.40
N ALA A 371 20.54 45.11 24.36
CA ALA A 371 19.11 45.19 24.07
C ALA A 371 18.61 43.85 23.53
N VAL A 372 17.52 43.34 24.11
CA VAL A 372 16.91 42.06 23.75
C VAL A 372 15.80 42.28 22.72
N SER A 373 15.71 41.39 21.75
CA SER A 373 14.59 41.28 20.81
C SER A 373 14.18 39.82 20.63
N LEU A 374 12.88 39.56 20.58
CA LEU A 374 12.32 38.25 20.23
C LEU A 374 11.81 38.32 18.80
N LYS A 375 12.09 37.28 18.02
CA LYS A 375 11.59 37.19 16.63
C LYS A 375 10.05 37.14 16.64
N ASP A 376 9.43 37.93 15.77
CA ASP A 376 7.97 38.01 15.57
C ASP A 376 7.16 38.39 16.83
N GLN A 377 7.78 39.03 17.83
CA GLN A 377 7.14 39.44 19.08
C GLN A 377 7.50 40.88 19.45
N ASN A 378 6.54 41.59 20.04
CA ASN A 378 6.74 42.95 20.54
C ASN A 378 6.70 42.98 22.07
N ALA A 379 7.61 43.74 22.68
CA ALA A 379 7.54 44.05 24.10
C ALA A 379 6.53 45.17 24.38
N ASN A 380 5.96 45.18 25.58
CA ASN A 380 5.19 46.32 26.06
C ASN A 380 6.10 47.52 26.40
N ALA A 381 5.51 48.64 26.82
CA ALA A 381 6.24 49.86 27.18
C ALA A 381 7.30 49.68 28.30
N ASN A 382 7.19 48.61 29.10
CA ASN A 382 8.12 48.28 30.17
C ASN A 382 9.23 47.29 29.73
N GLY A 383 9.26 46.93 28.45
CA GLY A 383 10.21 45.99 27.87
C GLY A 383 9.89 44.51 28.20
N ILE A 384 8.64 44.18 28.53
CA ILE A 384 8.21 42.81 28.85
C ILE A 384 7.55 42.18 27.64
N TYR A 385 8.00 40.99 27.26
CA TYR A 385 7.40 40.17 26.20
C TYR A 385 6.36 39.21 26.78
N ALA A 386 5.14 39.23 26.24
CA ALA A 386 4.14 38.22 26.55
C ALA A 386 4.41 36.97 25.69
N VAL A 387 4.60 35.82 26.33
CA VAL A 387 4.96 34.56 25.66
C VAL A 387 4.08 33.43 26.18
N THR A 388 3.89 32.39 25.38
CA THR A 388 2.91 31.35 25.69
C THR A 388 3.34 29.97 25.16
N LEU A 389 2.49 28.98 25.41
CA LEU A 389 2.55 27.65 24.82
C LEU A 389 1.65 27.59 23.60
N ASP A 390 1.90 26.64 22.70
CA ASP A 390 0.96 26.34 21.64
C ASP A 390 -0.20 25.52 22.21
N MET A 391 -1.44 25.80 21.80
CA MET A 391 -2.53 24.86 22.06
C MET A 391 -2.22 23.56 21.34
N ALA A 392 -2.22 22.43 22.07
CA ALA A 392 -2.14 21.15 21.41
C ALA A 392 -3.37 21.03 20.50
N PRO A 393 -3.19 20.71 19.20
CA PRO A 393 -4.31 20.58 18.29
C PRO A 393 -5.29 19.55 18.87
N THR A 394 -6.56 19.91 18.99
CA THR A 394 -7.60 18.96 19.43
C THR A 394 -7.88 18.03 18.26
N VAL A 395 -7.08 16.96 18.15
CA VAL A 395 -7.22 15.99 17.08
C VAL A 395 -8.49 15.18 17.34
N SER A 396 -9.43 15.20 16.40
CA SER A 396 -10.63 14.36 16.52
C SER A 396 -10.22 12.87 16.60
N PRO A 397 -10.98 12.00 17.28
CA PRO A 397 -10.66 10.57 17.35
C PRO A 397 -10.48 9.93 15.96
N GLN A 398 -11.20 10.43 14.95
CA GLN A 398 -11.08 10.01 13.56
C GLN A 398 -9.72 10.38 12.98
N VAL A 399 -9.27 11.62 13.16
CA VAL A 399 -7.97 12.07 12.67
C VAL A 399 -6.85 11.34 13.41
N GLN A 400 -6.97 11.13 14.73
CA GLN A 400 -5.97 10.37 15.47
C GLN A 400 -5.80 8.95 14.91
N LYS A 401 -6.91 8.26 14.57
CA LYS A 401 -6.87 6.96 13.90
C LYS A 401 -6.14 7.01 12.55
N LEU A 402 -6.37 8.04 11.74
CA LEU A 402 -5.68 8.22 10.46
C LEU A 402 -4.16 8.41 10.66
N GLN A 403 -3.77 9.22 11.65
CA GLN A 403 -2.36 9.44 11.98
C GLN A 403 -1.69 8.16 12.48
N ASP A 404 -2.36 7.40 13.35
CA ASP A 404 -1.85 6.14 13.88
C ASP A 404 -1.73 5.07 12.79
N ALA A 405 -2.71 4.97 11.89
CA ALA A 405 -2.67 4.09 10.73
C ALA A 405 -1.47 4.44 9.82
N LEU A 406 -1.26 5.74 9.54
CA LEU A 406 -0.12 6.18 8.75
C LEU A 406 1.22 5.85 9.42
N ARG A 407 1.32 6.02 10.74
CA ARG A 407 2.53 5.63 11.52
C ARG A 407 2.78 4.13 11.45
N ALA A 408 1.72 3.31 11.54
CA ALA A 408 1.83 1.86 11.43
C ALA A 408 2.29 1.43 10.03
N LEU A 409 1.79 2.07 8.96
CA LEU A 409 2.25 1.86 7.59
C LEU A 409 3.73 2.24 7.43
N ALA A 410 4.13 3.38 7.97
CA ALA A 410 5.51 3.87 7.90
C ALA A 410 6.50 2.96 8.65
N ALA A 411 6.06 2.24 9.68
CA ALA A 411 6.89 1.38 10.50
C ALA A 411 7.00 -0.07 9.98
N GLN A 412 6.37 -0.41 8.85
CA GLN A 412 6.43 -1.78 8.35
C GLN A 412 7.82 -2.11 7.78
N PRO A 413 8.55 -3.08 8.35
CA PRO A 413 9.88 -3.40 7.86
C PRO A 413 9.80 -4.12 6.51
N VAL A 414 10.88 -4.00 5.74
CA VAL A 414 11.02 -4.67 4.45
C VAL A 414 10.89 -6.20 4.57
N SER A 415 11.30 -6.78 5.71
CA SER A 415 11.20 -8.22 5.99
C SER A 415 9.76 -8.78 6.02
N ALA A 416 8.76 -7.90 6.11
CA ALA A 416 7.35 -8.26 6.01
C ALA A 416 6.94 -8.61 4.57
N PHE A 417 7.68 -8.14 3.56
CA PHE A 417 7.46 -8.52 2.16
C PHE A 417 7.93 -9.95 1.91
N LYS A 418 7.15 -10.70 1.14
CA LYS A 418 7.48 -12.05 0.69
C LYS A 418 7.54 -12.06 -0.83
N PRO A 419 8.75 -12.11 -1.42
CA PRO A 419 8.92 -12.26 -2.86
C PRO A 419 8.14 -13.47 -3.38
N THR A 420 7.40 -13.26 -4.46
CA THR A 420 6.68 -14.31 -5.20
C THR A 420 7.47 -14.80 -6.41
N SER A 421 8.54 -14.09 -6.76
CA SER A 421 9.45 -14.36 -7.86
C SER A 421 10.88 -14.08 -7.44
N GLN A 422 11.84 -14.77 -8.06
CA GLN A 422 13.27 -14.56 -7.80
C GLN A 422 13.78 -13.20 -8.29
N CYS A 423 13.02 -12.52 -9.16
CA CYS A 423 13.35 -11.19 -9.65
C CYS A 423 12.80 -10.06 -8.76
N GLN A 424 11.97 -10.37 -7.76
CA GLN A 424 11.53 -9.40 -6.75
C GLN A 424 12.61 -9.23 -5.68
N LEU A 425 13.73 -8.61 -6.05
CA LEU A 425 14.83 -8.34 -5.12
C LEU A 425 14.40 -7.32 -4.06
N VAL A 426 14.79 -7.62 -2.83
CA VAL A 426 14.33 -6.90 -1.65
C VAL A 426 15.21 -5.66 -1.42
N ASP A 427 14.59 -4.53 -1.06
CA ASP A 427 15.32 -3.31 -0.73
C ASP A 427 16.28 -3.54 0.44
N ALA A 428 17.57 -3.27 0.21
CA ALA A 428 18.62 -3.40 1.21
C ALA A 428 19.15 -2.03 1.68
N VAL A 429 18.73 -0.93 1.05
CA VAL A 429 19.09 0.43 1.47
C VAL A 429 18.39 0.77 2.78
N THR A 430 17.09 0.47 2.87
CA THR A 430 16.26 0.89 4.00
C THR A 430 15.43 -0.27 4.57
N PRO A 431 16.10 -1.28 5.17
CA PRO A 431 15.44 -2.48 5.68
C PRO A 431 14.44 -2.20 6.81
N GLN A 432 14.67 -1.12 7.57
CA GLN A 432 13.74 -0.56 8.55
C GLN A 432 13.10 0.70 7.96
N ARG A 433 11.78 0.76 7.98
CA ARG A 433 11.02 1.89 7.44
C ARG A 433 10.61 2.87 8.54
N ALA A 434 10.50 4.13 8.16
CA ALA A 434 9.99 5.23 8.97
C ALA A 434 9.55 6.39 8.05
N PHE A 435 9.08 7.51 8.62
CA PHE A 435 8.74 8.71 7.83
C PHE A 435 9.91 9.41 7.15
N HIS A 436 11.16 9.09 7.51
CA HIS A 436 12.33 9.57 6.81
C HIS A 436 12.81 8.58 5.74
N THR A 437 12.10 7.46 5.58
CA THR A 437 12.37 6.42 4.59
C THR A 437 11.34 6.54 3.50
N ASP A 438 11.70 7.33 2.50
CA ASP A 438 10.71 7.87 1.59
C ASP A 438 10.58 7.15 0.27
N LEU A 439 11.64 6.43 -0.11
CA LEU A 439 11.82 5.86 -1.43
C LEU A 439 12.44 4.44 -1.30
N SER A 440 12.48 3.65 -2.37
CA SER A 440 13.00 2.27 -2.34
C SER A 440 13.76 1.90 -3.62
N ALA A 441 14.90 1.21 -3.50
CA ALA A 441 15.59 0.60 -4.66
C ALA A 441 14.90 -0.68 -5.14
N GLY A 442 14.30 -1.41 -4.20
CA GLY A 442 13.72 -2.73 -4.42
C GLY A 442 12.41 -2.95 -3.69
N PHE A 443 11.97 -4.21 -3.65
CA PHE A 443 10.69 -4.56 -3.05
C PHE A 443 10.74 -4.59 -1.51
N PRO A 444 9.64 -4.25 -0.83
CA PRO A 444 8.42 -3.66 -1.39
C PRO A 444 8.63 -2.15 -1.64
N LYS A 445 7.85 -1.58 -2.55
CA LYS A 445 7.57 -0.14 -2.58
C LYS A 445 7.19 0.36 -1.19
N VAL A 446 7.59 1.59 -0.85
CA VAL A 446 7.23 2.25 0.41
C VAL A 446 5.72 2.43 0.51
N ARG A 447 5.12 1.98 1.62
CA ARG A 447 3.66 1.89 1.77
C ARG A 447 2.95 3.22 2.00
N THR A 448 3.66 4.24 2.48
CA THR A 448 3.12 5.59 2.68
C THR A 448 3.07 6.42 1.38
N ARG A 449 3.63 5.88 0.28
CA ARG A 449 3.66 6.51 -1.05
C ARG A 449 2.37 6.23 -1.83
N LEU A 450 2.14 7.00 -2.88
CA LEU A 450 0.93 6.95 -3.71
C LEU A 450 0.55 5.54 -4.16
N PRO A 451 -0.75 5.19 -4.22
CA PRO A 451 -1.17 3.88 -4.68
C PRO A 451 -0.86 3.67 -6.16
N SER A 452 -0.38 2.48 -6.51
CA SER A 452 0.02 2.19 -7.90
C SER A 452 -1.15 1.98 -8.87
N PHE A 453 -2.39 1.85 -8.37
CA PHE A 453 -3.55 1.47 -9.17
C PHE A 453 -4.76 2.34 -8.81
N GLY A 454 -5.72 2.42 -9.74
CA GLY A 454 -6.96 3.15 -9.52
C GLY A 454 -6.82 4.65 -9.77
N HIS A 455 -7.55 5.46 -9.00
CA HIS A 455 -7.53 6.92 -9.11
C HIS A 455 -6.73 7.54 -7.97
N VAL A 456 -5.76 8.37 -8.31
CA VAL A 456 -5.05 9.27 -7.38
C VAL A 456 -5.71 10.63 -7.47
N ARG A 457 -6.36 11.06 -6.39
CA ARG A 457 -6.97 12.38 -6.30
C ARG A 457 -5.91 13.38 -5.89
N SER A 458 -5.72 14.43 -6.70
CA SER A 458 -4.63 15.37 -6.53
C SER A 458 -5.14 16.81 -6.51
N LEU A 459 -4.62 17.62 -5.60
CA LEU A 459 -4.92 19.05 -5.54
C LEU A 459 -3.70 19.87 -5.98
N ILE A 460 -3.89 20.79 -6.93
CA ILE A 460 -2.93 21.84 -7.26
C ILE A 460 -3.31 23.11 -6.51
N ILE A 461 -2.34 23.65 -5.75
CA ILE A 461 -2.42 24.89 -4.98
C ILE A 461 -1.46 25.89 -5.62
N PRO A 462 -1.95 26.77 -6.50
CA PRO A 462 -1.17 27.89 -7.01
C PRO A 462 -0.89 28.86 -5.87
N VAL A 463 0.38 29.16 -5.61
CA VAL A 463 0.79 30.11 -4.57
C VAL A 463 1.61 31.24 -5.17
N ASP A 464 1.46 32.45 -4.67
CA ASP A 464 2.31 33.57 -5.01
C ASP A 464 2.70 34.39 -3.76
N PHE A 465 3.60 35.36 -3.92
CA PHE A 465 4.35 35.95 -2.81
C PHE A 465 4.40 37.47 -2.88
N PRO A 466 4.51 38.19 -1.74
CA PRO A 466 4.65 39.65 -1.69
C PRO A 466 5.59 40.20 -2.76
N GLU A 467 6.75 39.56 -2.94
CA GLU A 467 7.79 39.97 -3.88
C GLU A 467 7.74 39.33 -5.27
N VAL A 468 6.93 38.28 -5.48
CA VAL A 468 6.74 37.59 -6.78
C VAL A 468 5.25 37.29 -6.95
N ALA A 469 4.54 38.18 -7.64
CA ALA A 469 3.13 37.99 -7.93
C ALA A 469 2.93 37.11 -9.16
N GLY A 470 1.94 36.22 -9.11
CA GLY A 470 1.47 35.49 -10.28
C GLY A 470 0.64 36.39 -11.18
N THR A 471 0.89 36.35 -12.49
CA THR A 471 0.18 37.21 -13.46
C THR A 471 -0.77 36.46 -14.38
N ASP A 472 -0.61 35.15 -14.48
CA ASP A 472 -1.45 34.28 -15.31
C ASP A 472 -2.72 33.85 -14.56
N ASP A 473 -3.74 33.40 -15.28
CA ASP A 473 -4.89 32.73 -14.67
C ASP A 473 -4.49 31.29 -14.25
N PRO A 474 -4.50 30.94 -12.96
CA PRO A 474 -3.95 29.66 -12.50
C PRO A 474 -4.64 28.44 -13.10
N GLY A 475 -5.97 28.49 -13.24
CA GLY A 475 -6.76 27.39 -13.77
C GLY A 475 -6.34 27.04 -15.19
N SER A 476 -6.33 28.03 -16.10
CA SER A 476 -5.90 27.83 -17.49
C SER A 476 -4.41 27.56 -17.62
N PHE A 477 -3.57 28.11 -16.74
CA PHE A 477 -2.13 27.91 -16.78
C PHE A 477 -1.69 26.50 -16.35
N PHE A 478 -2.25 25.95 -15.27
CA PHE A 478 -1.84 24.65 -14.74
C PHE A 478 -2.63 23.47 -15.31
N THR A 479 -3.77 23.70 -15.96
CA THR A 479 -4.55 22.61 -16.60
C THR A 479 -3.75 21.82 -17.65
N PRO A 480 -3.01 22.44 -18.60
CA PRO A 480 -2.18 21.71 -19.56
C PRO A 480 -1.12 20.85 -18.88
N LEU A 481 -0.48 21.39 -17.84
CA LEU A 481 0.53 20.68 -17.05
C LEU A 481 -0.07 19.44 -16.37
N ALA A 482 -1.23 19.60 -15.71
CA ALA A 482 -1.96 18.51 -15.06
C ALA A 482 -2.41 17.42 -16.06
N ASN A 483 -2.85 17.81 -17.25
CA ASN A 483 -3.21 16.85 -18.32
C ASN A 483 -2.02 15.98 -18.72
N GLU A 484 -0.84 16.56 -18.93
CA GLU A 484 0.34 15.79 -19.34
C GLU A 484 0.82 14.84 -18.23
N VAL A 485 0.84 15.25 -16.96
CA VAL A 485 1.20 14.35 -15.85
C VAL A 485 0.20 13.19 -15.74
N ARG A 486 -1.10 13.48 -15.86
CA ARG A 486 -2.16 12.46 -15.87
C ARG A 486 -1.93 11.45 -17.01
N ASP A 487 -1.72 11.93 -18.23
CA ASP A 487 -1.60 11.09 -19.41
C ASP A 487 -0.29 10.31 -19.42
N PHE A 488 0.80 10.89 -18.92
CA PHE A 488 2.07 10.22 -18.72
C PHE A 488 1.92 9.00 -17.82
N TYR A 489 1.42 9.16 -16.59
CA TYR A 489 1.28 8.05 -15.64
C TYR A 489 0.21 7.04 -16.05
N HIS A 490 -0.84 7.48 -16.74
CA HIS A 490 -1.81 6.56 -17.34
C HIS A 490 -1.13 5.63 -18.36
N LYS A 491 -0.23 6.16 -19.21
CA LYS A 491 0.56 5.33 -20.13
C LYS A 491 1.61 4.48 -19.40
N GLN A 492 2.35 5.03 -18.43
CA GLN A 492 3.36 4.28 -17.67
C GLN A 492 2.78 3.05 -16.97
N SER A 493 1.51 3.13 -16.54
CA SER A 493 0.79 2.06 -15.85
C SER A 493 0.04 1.09 -16.77
N TYR A 494 0.11 1.28 -18.09
CA TYR A 494 -0.74 0.62 -19.08
C TYR A 494 -2.23 0.72 -18.75
N GLY A 495 -2.65 1.93 -18.39
CA GLY A 495 -4.03 2.28 -18.10
C GLY A 495 -4.55 1.89 -16.72
N ARG A 496 -3.70 1.33 -15.84
CA ARG A 496 -4.12 0.85 -14.52
C ARG A 496 -4.20 1.96 -13.46
N LEU A 497 -3.63 3.12 -13.74
CA LEU A 497 -3.61 4.29 -12.88
C LEU A 497 -4.17 5.51 -13.63
N ALA A 498 -4.91 6.35 -12.93
CA ALA A 498 -5.33 7.67 -13.40
C ALA A 498 -5.15 8.71 -12.30
N PHE A 499 -4.84 9.94 -12.71
CA PHE A 499 -4.88 11.09 -11.82
C PHE A 499 -6.17 11.89 -12.03
N ASP A 500 -6.81 12.23 -10.93
CA ASP A 500 -7.97 13.13 -10.87
C ASP A 500 -7.50 14.45 -10.25
N PHE A 501 -7.20 15.45 -11.08
CA PHE A 501 -6.68 16.75 -10.62
C PHE A 501 -7.79 17.76 -10.36
N ASP A 502 -7.80 18.32 -9.16
CA ASP A 502 -8.47 19.57 -8.82
C ASP A 502 -7.44 20.72 -8.77
N ILE A 503 -7.82 21.90 -9.23
CA ILE A 503 -6.96 23.10 -9.25
C ILE A 503 -7.70 24.23 -8.54
N LEU A 504 -7.05 24.87 -7.56
CA LEU A 504 -7.61 26.09 -6.97
C LEU A 504 -7.66 27.22 -8.02
N PRO A 505 -8.76 27.98 -8.09
CA PRO A 505 -8.99 28.93 -9.18
C PRO A 505 -8.12 30.19 -9.10
N ASN A 506 -7.58 30.52 -7.92
CA ASN A 506 -6.85 31.76 -7.68
C ASN A 506 -5.44 31.50 -7.15
N TRP A 507 -4.54 32.45 -7.37
CA TRP A 507 -3.27 32.50 -6.64
C TRP A 507 -3.57 32.66 -5.15
N VAL A 508 -3.13 31.70 -4.35
CA VAL A 508 -3.16 31.78 -2.89
C VAL A 508 -2.01 32.68 -2.46
N ARG A 509 -2.35 33.94 -2.18
CA ARG A 509 -1.39 34.97 -1.79
C ARG A 509 -0.80 34.70 -0.42
N LEU A 510 0.41 34.18 -0.36
CA LEU A 510 1.09 33.91 0.90
C LEU A 510 1.53 35.22 1.58
N PRO A 511 1.47 35.33 2.92
CA PRO A 511 1.82 36.56 3.63
C PRO A 511 3.33 36.69 3.92
N PHE A 512 4.16 35.84 3.31
CA PHE A 512 5.60 35.78 3.51
C PHE A 512 6.33 35.56 2.18
N ASN A 513 7.63 35.81 2.18
CA ASN A 513 8.51 35.56 1.04
C ASN A 513 9.30 34.26 1.21
N PRO A 514 9.75 33.61 0.11
CA PRO A 514 10.63 32.42 0.13
C PRO A 514 11.84 32.54 1.06
N SER A 515 12.42 33.75 1.17
CA SER A 515 13.58 34.02 2.03
C SER A 515 13.34 33.74 3.52
N LYS A 516 12.07 33.72 3.99
CA LYS A 516 11.70 33.32 5.37
C LYS A 516 12.20 31.92 5.71
N TYR A 517 12.23 31.02 4.72
CA TYR A 517 12.61 29.61 4.89
C TYR A 517 14.01 29.31 4.36
N GLY A 518 14.80 30.35 4.02
CA GLY A 518 16.18 30.18 3.58
C GLY A 518 16.34 29.51 2.21
N PHE A 519 15.32 29.57 1.35
CA PHE A 519 15.41 29.06 -0.03
C PHE A 519 16.43 29.85 -0.85
N THR A 520 17.19 29.16 -1.69
CA THR A 520 18.20 29.74 -2.58
C THR A 520 18.14 29.10 -3.97
N SER A 521 19.11 29.41 -4.84
CA SER A 521 19.29 28.74 -6.13
C SER A 521 19.95 27.37 -6.04
N VAL A 522 20.35 26.91 -4.84
CA VAL A 522 20.99 25.61 -4.64
C VAL A 522 19.92 24.54 -4.44
N ASN A 523 20.08 23.40 -5.12
CA ASN A 523 19.18 22.26 -5.00
C ASN A 523 19.07 21.79 -3.55
N GLY A 524 17.84 21.53 -3.08
CA GLY A 524 17.54 21.06 -1.72
C GLY A 524 17.82 22.07 -0.60
N SER A 525 18.07 23.34 -0.91
CA SER A 525 18.32 24.37 0.12
C SER A 525 17.02 24.90 0.73
N GLY A 526 17.03 25.17 2.05
CA GLY A 526 15.94 25.79 2.80
C GLY A 526 14.99 24.82 3.51
N ASP A 527 14.02 25.36 4.24
CA ASP A 527 13.10 24.62 5.11
C ASP A 527 11.73 24.42 4.45
N PHE A 528 11.67 23.44 3.54
CA PHE A 528 10.42 23.03 2.86
C PHE A 528 9.37 22.46 3.81
N THR A 529 9.78 21.91 4.96
CA THR A 529 8.84 21.35 5.93
C THR A 529 8.05 22.47 6.61
N SER A 530 8.73 23.48 7.15
CA SER A 530 8.05 24.62 7.76
C SER A 530 7.26 25.43 6.73
N TYR A 531 7.80 25.60 5.51
CA TYR A 531 7.07 26.24 4.41
C TYR A 531 5.72 25.58 4.13
N ARG A 532 5.71 24.25 3.99
CA ARG A 532 4.49 23.47 3.74
C ARG A 532 3.54 23.49 4.94
N ASN A 533 4.07 23.35 6.15
CA ASN A 533 3.27 23.38 7.38
C ASN A 533 2.52 24.71 7.52
N ASP A 534 3.19 25.84 7.27
CA ASP A 534 2.55 27.16 7.32
C ASP A 534 1.47 27.30 6.25
N ILE A 535 1.71 26.82 5.02
CA ILE A 535 0.70 26.85 3.95
C ILE A 535 -0.53 26.02 4.34
N PHE A 536 -0.35 24.77 4.74
CA PHE A 536 -1.49 23.93 5.10
C PHE A 536 -2.24 24.45 6.33
N ALA A 537 -1.53 25.00 7.33
CA ALA A 537 -2.18 25.65 8.47
C ALA A 537 -3.04 26.86 8.05
N MET A 538 -2.60 27.64 7.06
CA MET A 538 -3.36 28.79 6.56
C MET A 538 -4.57 28.43 5.69
N LEU A 539 -4.55 27.22 5.12
CA LEU A 539 -5.62 26.71 4.27
C LEU A 539 -6.54 25.73 4.99
N ASP A 540 -6.17 25.31 6.20
CA ASP A 540 -6.96 24.40 7.03
C ASP A 540 -8.33 25.01 7.32
N GLY A 541 -9.37 24.18 7.22
CA GLY A 541 -10.77 24.62 7.32
C GLY A 541 -11.36 25.28 6.07
N GLN A 542 -10.55 25.72 5.11
CA GLN A 542 -11.01 26.15 3.77
C GLN A 542 -10.89 25.03 2.73
N VAL A 543 -9.87 24.17 2.88
CA VAL A 543 -9.63 23.01 2.03
C VAL A 543 -9.71 21.74 2.87
N ASP A 544 -10.54 20.79 2.44
CA ASP A 544 -10.58 19.46 3.04
C ASP A 544 -9.52 18.55 2.40
N PHE A 545 -8.32 18.55 2.98
CA PHE A 545 -7.18 17.78 2.49
C PHE A 545 -7.39 16.26 2.54
N SER A 546 -8.35 15.76 3.34
CA SER A 546 -8.65 14.32 3.42
C SER A 546 -9.21 13.73 2.11
N LYS A 547 -9.62 14.59 1.17
CA LYS A 547 -10.10 14.21 -0.16
C LYS A 547 -8.99 13.93 -1.16
N TYR A 548 -7.74 14.22 -0.82
CA TYR A 548 -6.63 14.18 -1.76
C TYR A 548 -5.53 13.23 -1.29
N ASP A 549 -5.04 12.43 -2.22
CA ASP A 549 -3.96 11.48 -2.03
C ASP A 549 -2.59 12.15 -2.29
N ALA A 550 -2.56 13.21 -3.11
CA ALA A 550 -1.41 14.09 -3.33
C ALA A 550 -1.77 15.59 -3.40
N VAL A 551 -0.82 16.45 -3.03
CA VAL A 551 -0.94 17.90 -3.13
C VAL A 551 0.29 18.53 -3.79
N TYR A 552 0.07 19.42 -4.74
CA TYR A 552 1.11 20.11 -5.50
C TYR A 552 1.04 21.62 -5.21
N ILE A 553 2.05 22.16 -4.53
CA ILE A 553 2.15 23.59 -4.24
C ILE A 553 3.00 24.21 -5.35
N LEU A 554 2.39 24.95 -6.28
CA LEU A 554 3.06 25.42 -7.49
C LEU A 554 3.21 26.95 -7.49
N VAL A 555 4.42 27.40 -7.82
CA VAL A 555 4.79 28.83 -7.85
C VAL A 555 4.51 29.45 -9.23
N PRO A 556 4.48 30.78 -9.37
CA PRO A 556 4.32 31.44 -10.68
C PRO A 556 5.57 31.30 -11.57
N LYS A 557 5.39 31.34 -12.89
CA LYS A 557 6.50 31.34 -13.88
C LYS A 557 7.49 32.50 -13.72
N GLN A 558 7.09 33.54 -13.00
CA GLN A 558 7.92 34.69 -12.64
C GLN A 558 8.90 34.39 -11.50
N MET A 559 8.82 33.23 -10.84
CA MET A 559 9.71 32.86 -9.73
C MET A 559 11.18 32.82 -10.21
N PRO A 560 12.07 33.66 -9.66
CA PRO A 560 13.47 33.64 -10.05
C PRO A 560 14.23 32.52 -9.32
N MET A 561 15.19 31.91 -10.02
CA MET A 561 16.08 30.88 -9.47
C MET A 561 16.76 31.30 -8.15
N SER A 562 17.06 32.59 -7.96
CA SER A 562 17.73 33.09 -6.75
C SER A 562 16.87 33.11 -5.50
N LYS A 563 15.53 33.03 -5.62
CA LYS A 563 14.60 33.11 -4.49
C LYS A 563 14.02 31.76 -4.09
N MET A 564 13.73 30.90 -5.08
CA MET A 564 13.25 29.54 -4.86
C MET A 564 13.63 28.70 -6.09
N GLY A 565 14.88 28.24 -6.12
CA GLY A 565 15.46 27.62 -7.30
C GLY A 565 14.87 26.26 -7.62
N TYR A 566 14.96 25.34 -6.66
CA TYR A 566 14.57 23.94 -6.85
C TYR A 566 13.46 23.55 -5.90
N GLY A 567 12.50 22.77 -6.39
CA GLY A 567 11.36 22.33 -5.63
C GLY A 567 11.34 20.80 -5.44
N PRO A 568 11.25 20.27 -4.20
CA PRO A 568 11.27 18.83 -3.97
C PRO A 568 9.87 18.21 -3.91
N ALA A 569 9.83 16.90 -4.10
CA ALA A 569 8.70 16.06 -3.73
C ALA A 569 8.35 16.18 -2.24
N ILE A 570 7.07 16.01 -1.93
CA ILE A 570 6.58 15.89 -0.56
C ILE A 570 6.71 14.43 -0.17
N THR A 571 7.61 14.17 0.79
CA THR A 571 7.86 12.82 1.27
C THR A 571 7.66 12.64 2.77
N GLY A 572 7.50 13.74 3.53
CA GLY A 572 7.18 13.72 4.95
C GLY A 572 5.73 14.18 5.23
N PRO A 573 5.07 13.65 6.28
CA PRO A 573 3.71 14.05 6.60
C PRO A 573 3.66 15.50 7.10
N THR A 574 2.66 16.24 6.62
CA THR A 574 2.13 17.41 7.33
C THR A 574 0.73 17.07 7.84
N TRP A 575 0.51 17.31 9.12
CA TRP A 575 -0.75 17.03 9.80
C TRP A 575 -1.72 18.20 9.59
N THR A 576 -3.00 17.89 9.35
CA THR A 576 -4.07 18.88 9.19
C THR A 576 -5.20 18.56 10.17
N SER A 577 -6.15 19.49 10.35
CA SER A 577 -7.33 19.26 11.19
C SER A 577 -8.24 18.12 10.70
N THR A 578 -8.10 17.70 9.43
CA THR A 578 -8.89 16.61 8.83
C THR A 578 -8.09 15.34 8.55
N GLY A 579 -6.77 15.33 8.74
CA GLY A 579 -5.94 14.17 8.43
C GLY A 579 -4.47 14.51 8.26
N TYR A 580 -3.93 14.18 7.08
CA TYR A 580 -2.54 14.41 6.72
C TYR A 580 -2.39 14.60 5.21
N VAL A 581 -1.28 15.22 4.83
CA VAL A 581 -0.75 15.22 3.45
C VAL A 581 0.67 14.69 3.51
N ILE A 582 1.01 13.69 2.69
CA ILE A 582 2.33 13.06 2.71
C ILE A 582 2.92 12.79 1.31
N ASN A 583 2.15 13.05 0.24
CA ASN A 583 2.60 12.85 -1.14
C ASN A 583 2.28 14.10 -1.99
N GLY A 584 3.04 14.30 -3.06
CA GLY A 584 2.92 15.42 -3.98
C GLY A 584 4.25 16.15 -4.16
N ALA A 585 4.24 17.45 -4.43
CA ALA A 585 5.47 18.22 -4.64
C ALA A 585 5.33 19.70 -4.27
N THR A 586 6.45 20.36 -3.98
CA THR A 586 6.54 21.81 -3.84
C THR A 586 7.40 22.36 -4.95
N GLY A 587 6.84 23.21 -5.81
CA GLY A 587 7.48 23.76 -7.00
C GLY A 587 8.46 24.89 -6.75
N GLY A 588 9.58 24.87 -7.47
CA GLY A 588 10.53 25.98 -7.58
C GLY A 588 10.54 26.59 -8.98
N ALA A 589 11.54 27.41 -9.27
CA ALA A 589 11.77 27.97 -10.59
C ALA A 589 12.26 26.93 -11.62
N ASP A 590 12.84 25.82 -11.15
CA ASP A 590 13.29 24.66 -11.92
C ASP A 590 12.20 24.02 -12.78
N MET A 591 10.94 24.12 -12.33
CA MET A 591 9.74 23.78 -13.12
C MET A 591 9.76 24.36 -14.54
N TYR A 592 10.37 25.53 -14.71
CA TYR A 592 10.33 26.33 -15.94
C TYR A 592 11.64 26.29 -16.74
N LEU A 593 12.60 25.44 -16.38
CA LEU A 593 13.89 25.33 -17.10
C LEU A 593 13.73 24.83 -18.54
N THR A 594 12.67 24.08 -18.82
CA THR A 594 12.31 23.64 -20.17
C THR A 594 10.95 24.19 -20.58
N PRO A 595 10.90 25.41 -21.14
CA PRO A 595 9.65 26.02 -21.60
C PRO A 595 8.84 25.09 -22.50
N GLY A 596 7.54 24.97 -22.23
CA GLY A 596 6.59 24.09 -22.92
C GLY A 596 6.68 22.61 -22.52
N ASN A 597 7.50 22.25 -21.53
CA ASN A 597 7.64 20.90 -20.99
C ASN A 597 7.67 20.91 -19.45
N GLU A 598 7.01 21.89 -18.83
CA GLU A 598 6.96 22.11 -17.38
C GLU A 598 6.40 20.88 -16.63
N TRP A 599 5.56 20.10 -17.30
CA TRP A 599 4.99 18.84 -16.77
C TRP A 599 6.05 17.81 -16.39
N ARG A 600 7.24 17.85 -17.01
CA ARG A 600 8.28 16.83 -16.78
C ARG A 600 8.87 16.92 -15.38
N TRP A 601 9.04 18.13 -14.84
CA TRP A 601 9.42 18.32 -13.45
C TRP A 601 8.34 17.72 -12.54
N MET A 602 7.07 18.05 -12.77
CA MET A 602 6.00 17.54 -11.91
C MET A 602 5.87 16.02 -12.01
N ALA A 603 6.09 15.44 -13.20
CA ALA A 603 6.16 14.00 -13.37
C ALA A 603 7.31 13.39 -12.57
N HIS A 604 8.51 13.97 -12.63
CA HIS A 604 9.67 13.50 -11.84
C HIS A 604 9.39 13.52 -10.33
N GLU A 605 8.92 14.63 -9.78
CA GLU A 605 8.60 14.72 -8.35
C GLU A 605 7.45 13.76 -7.95
N THR A 606 6.52 13.52 -8.87
CA THR A 606 5.47 12.52 -8.67
C THR A 606 6.06 11.10 -8.62
N GLY A 607 7.17 10.82 -9.29
CA GLY A 607 7.88 9.55 -9.21
C GLY A 607 8.42 9.29 -7.80
N HIS A 608 8.95 10.32 -7.14
CA HIS A 608 9.29 10.25 -5.72
C HIS A 608 8.05 10.08 -4.83
N ALA A 609 6.92 10.69 -5.19
CA ALA A 609 5.64 10.44 -4.50
C ALA A 609 5.13 8.99 -4.68
N PHE A 610 5.61 8.26 -5.71
CA PHE A 610 5.47 6.81 -5.84
C PHE A 610 6.58 6.00 -5.15
N GLY A 611 7.62 6.65 -4.63
CA GLY A 611 8.73 6.02 -3.91
C GLY A 611 9.91 5.60 -4.81
N LEU A 612 10.01 6.13 -6.03
CA LEU A 612 11.13 5.88 -6.94
C LEU A 612 12.35 6.72 -6.56
N TYR A 613 13.54 6.17 -6.78
CA TYR A 613 14.81 6.87 -6.60
C TYR A 613 15.14 7.77 -7.78
N ASP A 614 15.97 8.78 -7.52
CA ASP A 614 16.81 9.37 -8.55
C ASP A 614 17.82 8.31 -9.03
N GLU A 615 17.88 8.14 -10.35
CA GLU A 615 18.61 7.05 -10.98
C GLU A 615 20.00 7.47 -11.49
N ASP A 616 20.44 8.68 -11.13
CA ASP A 616 21.75 9.24 -11.43
C ASP A 616 22.64 9.38 -10.16
N LEU A 617 23.81 10.01 -10.32
CA LEU A 617 24.75 10.27 -9.23
C LEU A 617 24.85 11.77 -8.97
N ASP A 618 24.37 12.20 -7.79
CA ASP A 618 24.41 13.57 -7.27
C ASP A 618 23.90 14.66 -8.24
N HIS A 619 23.02 14.32 -9.21
CA HIS A 619 22.63 15.23 -10.30
C HIS A 619 23.80 15.76 -11.14
N LYS A 620 24.93 15.07 -11.13
CA LYS A 620 26.19 15.49 -11.76
C LYS A 620 26.68 14.48 -12.78
N THR A 621 26.48 13.19 -12.51
CA THR A 621 26.98 12.11 -13.36
C THR A 621 25.84 11.18 -13.73
N GLN A 622 25.62 11.03 -15.02
CA GLN A 622 24.66 10.08 -15.56
C GLN A 622 25.13 8.64 -15.29
N THR A 623 24.23 7.80 -14.77
CA THR A 623 24.50 6.37 -14.56
C THR A 623 23.50 5.47 -15.28
N LEU A 624 22.20 5.75 -15.17
CA LEU A 624 21.22 5.21 -16.10
C LEU A 624 21.26 5.96 -17.43
N GLY A 625 21.42 7.29 -17.40
CA GLY A 625 21.43 8.13 -18.60
C GLY A 625 20.05 8.63 -18.98
N HIS A 626 19.92 9.18 -20.20
CA HIS A 626 18.68 9.76 -20.72
C HIS A 626 17.67 8.70 -21.18
N TRP A 627 17.31 7.79 -20.27
CA TRP A 627 16.46 6.62 -20.50
C TRP A 627 15.20 6.56 -19.60
N GLY A 628 15.02 7.52 -18.70
CA GLY A 628 13.86 7.60 -17.83
C GLY A 628 13.70 8.96 -17.16
N VAL A 629 12.47 9.32 -16.78
CA VAL A 629 12.15 10.58 -16.10
C VAL A 629 12.83 10.70 -14.74
N MET A 630 13.09 9.58 -14.06
CA MET A 630 13.78 9.54 -12.77
C MET A 630 15.31 9.65 -12.88
N ALA A 631 15.88 9.45 -14.07
CA ALA A 631 17.30 9.68 -14.35
C ALA A 631 17.58 11.09 -14.89
N MET A 632 16.73 11.58 -15.80
CA MET A 632 16.84 12.91 -16.38
C MET A 632 15.48 13.39 -16.90
N ASN A 633 14.73 14.06 -16.04
CA ASN A 633 13.41 14.61 -16.35
C ASN A 633 13.42 15.63 -17.52
N TRP A 634 14.55 16.28 -17.81
CA TRP A 634 14.66 17.20 -18.96
C TRP A 634 15.13 16.52 -20.26
N SER A 635 15.27 15.19 -20.29
CA SER A 635 15.70 14.44 -21.47
C SER A 635 14.80 14.71 -22.68
N ARG A 636 15.40 14.98 -23.85
CA ARG A 636 14.70 15.07 -25.13
C ARG A 636 14.71 13.76 -25.93
N ASN A 637 15.33 12.71 -25.37
CA ASN A 637 15.47 11.39 -25.95
C ASN A 637 14.39 10.46 -25.36
N ALA A 638 14.76 9.45 -24.59
CA ALA A 638 13.83 8.65 -23.80
C ALA A 638 13.48 9.34 -22.48
N ILE A 639 12.22 9.21 -22.05
CA ILE A 639 11.68 9.84 -20.84
C ILE A 639 10.73 8.91 -20.07
N GLU A 640 10.23 7.83 -20.69
CA GLU A 640 9.38 6.88 -19.99
C GLU A 640 10.16 6.05 -18.96
N ASN A 641 9.52 5.71 -17.84
CA ASN A 641 10.09 4.88 -16.77
C ASN A 641 10.56 3.54 -17.31
N VAL A 642 11.74 3.11 -16.85
CA VAL A 642 12.31 1.80 -17.18
C VAL A 642 11.47 0.66 -16.58
N SER A 643 11.67 -0.56 -17.11
CA SER A 643 10.91 -1.75 -16.74
C SER A 643 11.06 -2.13 -15.27
N TRP A 644 12.22 -1.90 -14.66
CA TRP A 644 12.41 -2.13 -13.21
C TRP A 644 11.49 -1.26 -12.37
N ASP A 645 11.38 0.04 -12.66
CA ASP A 645 10.49 0.94 -11.95
C ASP A 645 9.02 0.54 -12.14
N ARG A 646 8.63 0.24 -13.39
CA ARG A 646 7.28 -0.26 -13.67
C ARG A 646 6.98 -1.57 -12.94
N TYR A 647 7.97 -2.45 -12.79
CA TYR A 647 7.83 -3.71 -12.08
C TYR A 647 7.72 -3.49 -10.57
N LEU A 648 8.55 -2.61 -10.00
CA LEU A 648 8.48 -2.22 -8.59
C LEU A 648 7.12 -1.59 -8.24
N MET A 649 6.53 -0.83 -9.18
CA MET A 649 5.20 -0.26 -9.03
C MET A 649 4.06 -1.27 -9.24
N GLY A 650 4.34 -2.45 -9.82
CA GLY A 650 3.31 -3.42 -10.23
C GLY A 650 2.57 -3.05 -11.53
N TRP A 651 3.07 -2.04 -12.26
CA TRP A 651 2.57 -1.65 -13.57
C TRP A 651 3.02 -2.62 -14.66
N LEU A 652 4.24 -3.13 -14.55
CA LEU A 652 4.69 -4.28 -15.31
C LEU A 652 4.39 -5.54 -14.48
N PRO A 653 3.39 -6.36 -14.83
CA PRO A 653 3.03 -7.51 -14.04
C PRO A 653 4.02 -8.67 -14.25
N GLU A 654 4.07 -9.61 -13.31
CA GLU A 654 5.03 -10.72 -13.30
C GLU A 654 5.01 -11.54 -14.60
N GLU A 655 3.82 -11.77 -15.17
CA GLU A 655 3.67 -12.53 -16.40
C GLU A 655 4.33 -11.89 -17.64
N GLN A 656 4.68 -10.60 -17.57
CA GLN A 656 5.40 -9.90 -18.63
C GLN A 656 6.91 -9.77 -18.35
N VAL A 657 7.39 -10.38 -17.25
CA VAL A 657 8.81 -10.43 -16.87
C VAL A 657 9.32 -11.86 -17.07
N ALA A 658 10.26 -12.04 -18.00
CA ALA A 658 11.02 -13.27 -18.11
C ALA A 658 12.11 -13.30 -17.02
N CYS A 659 11.76 -13.81 -15.84
CA CYS A 659 12.71 -13.99 -14.74
C CYS A 659 13.60 -15.23 -14.98
N LEU A 660 14.89 -15.00 -15.22
CA LEU A 660 15.87 -16.03 -15.57
C LEU A 660 16.97 -16.09 -14.50
N PRO A 661 16.87 -17.01 -13.53
CA PRO A 661 17.88 -17.13 -12.47
C PRO A 661 19.25 -17.47 -13.06
N LYS A 662 20.30 -16.75 -12.64
CA LYS A 662 21.67 -16.97 -13.13
C LYS A 662 22.12 -18.43 -13.02
N ALA A 663 21.65 -19.15 -12.00
CA ALA A 663 21.94 -20.57 -11.77
C ALA A 663 21.41 -21.49 -12.89
N GLY A 664 20.30 -21.12 -13.54
CA GLY A 664 19.65 -21.88 -14.60
C GLY A 664 20.14 -21.56 -16.01
N LEU A 665 21.07 -20.61 -16.16
CA LEU A 665 21.70 -20.30 -17.44
C LEU A 665 22.95 -21.17 -17.63
N ASP A 666 23.12 -21.69 -18.84
CA ASP A 666 24.30 -22.43 -19.28
C ASP A 666 24.85 -21.86 -20.61
N ALA A 667 25.85 -22.54 -21.18
CA ALA A 667 26.49 -22.12 -22.42
C ALA A 667 25.57 -22.25 -23.65
N THR A 668 24.50 -23.05 -23.60
CA THR A 668 23.54 -23.17 -24.72
C THR A 668 22.71 -21.91 -24.87
N GLY A 669 22.37 -21.29 -23.74
CA GLY A 669 21.67 -20.02 -23.61
C GLY A 669 20.17 -20.10 -23.86
N THR A 670 19.42 -19.20 -23.21
CA THR A 670 17.96 -19.07 -23.31
C THR A 670 17.59 -17.84 -24.11
N SER A 671 16.71 -17.99 -25.11
CA SER A 671 16.22 -16.87 -25.91
C SER A 671 14.89 -16.32 -25.37
N VAL A 672 14.77 -15.00 -25.31
CA VAL A 672 13.55 -14.28 -24.92
C VAL A 672 13.27 -13.19 -25.94
N THR A 673 12.05 -13.16 -26.46
CA THR A 673 11.55 -12.05 -27.29
C THR A 673 10.91 -11.00 -26.39
N LEU A 674 11.35 -9.74 -26.55
CA LEU A 674 10.92 -8.58 -25.79
C LEU A 674 10.12 -7.66 -26.72
N GLY A 675 8.84 -7.45 -26.40
CA GLY A 675 8.05 -6.41 -27.05
C GLY A 675 8.46 -5.01 -26.54
N PRO A 676 8.26 -3.93 -27.33
CA PRO A 676 8.60 -2.58 -26.91
C PRO A 676 7.94 -2.23 -25.58
N LEU A 677 8.73 -1.67 -24.65
CA LEU A 677 8.27 -1.37 -23.28
C LEU A 677 7.07 -0.44 -23.28
N VAL A 678 7.05 0.57 -24.14
CA VAL A 678 6.00 1.61 -24.16
C VAL A 678 4.65 1.10 -24.70
N ARG A 679 4.63 -0.04 -25.40
CA ARG A 679 3.43 -0.56 -26.07
C ARG A 679 2.58 -1.37 -25.10
N GLN A 680 1.33 -0.99 -24.90
CA GLN A 680 0.38 -1.81 -24.15
C GLN A 680 -0.01 -3.06 -24.95
N SER A 681 0.53 -4.21 -24.54
CA SER A 681 0.25 -5.52 -25.13
C SER A 681 0.44 -6.62 -24.07
N ALA A 682 0.18 -7.87 -24.43
CA ALA A 682 0.42 -9.04 -23.57
C ALA A 682 1.85 -9.59 -23.67
N ASP A 683 2.71 -8.99 -24.50
CA ASP A 683 4.07 -9.51 -24.76
C ASP A 683 4.93 -9.45 -23.50
N THR A 684 5.94 -10.32 -23.41
CA THR A 684 7.05 -10.15 -22.48
C THR A 684 7.74 -8.81 -22.74
N LYS A 685 7.93 -7.99 -21.72
CA LYS A 685 8.51 -6.63 -21.85
C LYS A 685 9.93 -6.52 -21.32
N ALA A 686 10.27 -7.36 -20.35
CA ALA A 686 11.59 -7.37 -19.75
C ALA A 686 12.08 -8.80 -19.56
N ALA A 687 13.37 -9.01 -19.76
CA ALA A 687 14.07 -10.15 -19.22
C ALA A 687 14.91 -9.66 -18.03
N MET A 688 14.94 -10.44 -16.95
CA MET A 688 15.64 -10.06 -15.73
C MET A 688 16.44 -11.24 -15.19
N VAL A 689 17.69 -10.99 -14.79
CA VAL A 689 18.60 -11.98 -14.23
C VAL A 689 19.09 -11.50 -12.87
N PRO A 690 18.67 -12.11 -11.74
CA PRO A 690 19.28 -11.89 -10.45
C PRO A 690 20.76 -12.28 -10.50
N LEU A 691 21.65 -11.29 -10.40
CA LEU A 691 23.10 -11.49 -10.38
C LEU A 691 23.58 -11.88 -8.97
N SER A 692 22.91 -11.37 -7.94
CA SER A 692 23.07 -11.71 -6.52
C SER A 692 21.73 -11.54 -5.79
N SER A 693 21.71 -11.68 -4.45
CA SER A 693 20.51 -11.39 -3.65
C SER A 693 20.12 -9.91 -3.62
N THR A 694 20.99 -9.00 -4.06
CA THR A 694 20.77 -7.55 -4.02
C THR A 694 21.06 -6.85 -5.34
N LYS A 695 21.39 -7.58 -6.41
CA LYS A 695 21.72 -6.97 -7.70
C LYS A 695 21.07 -7.74 -8.84
N ILE A 696 20.45 -7.00 -9.76
CA ILE A 696 19.73 -7.56 -10.90
C ILE A 696 20.22 -6.94 -12.21
N LEU A 697 20.29 -7.75 -13.26
CA LEU A 697 20.50 -7.33 -14.64
C LEU A 697 19.14 -7.28 -15.34
N VAL A 698 18.85 -6.18 -16.03
CA VAL A 698 17.58 -5.94 -16.70
C VAL A 698 17.83 -5.67 -18.18
N MET A 699 16.99 -6.26 -19.03
CA MET A 699 16.97 -6.02 -20.47
C MET A 699 15.56 -5.65 -20.90
N GLU A 700 15.44 -4.57 -21.66
CA GLU A 700 14.17 -4.07 -22.18
C GLU A 700 14.30 -3.54 -23.61
N SER A 701 13.27 -3.72 -24.43
CA SER A 701 13.23 -3.17 -25.79
C SER A 701 12.75 -1.72 -25.78
N ARG A 702 13.59 -0.80 -26.28
CA ARG A 702 13.30 0.63 -26.39
C ARG A 702 13.19 1.06 -27.85
N LYS A 703 12.05 1.66 -28.20
CA LYS A 703 11.68 2.17 -29.53
C LYS A 703 11.18 3.60 -29.41
N SER A 704 11.24 4.38 -30.48
CA SER A 704 10.74 5.75 -30.57
C SER A 704 9.20 5.77 -30.68
N GLU A 705 8.55 5.42 -29.58
CA GLU A 705 7.09 5.29 -29.44
C GLU A 705 6.64 5.97 -28.13
N GLY A 706 5.34 6.26 -27.99
CA GLY A 706 4.80 6.87 -26.77
C GLY A 706 5.35 8.28 -26.51
N TYR A 707 5.96 8.49 -25.34
CA TYR A 707 6.68 9.71 -24.96
C TYR A 707 8.17 9.67 -25.30
N ASP A 708 8.73 8.49 -25.59
CA ASP A 708 10.13 8.37 -26.01
C ASP A 708 10.32 8.97 -27.41
N ARG A 709 11.44 9.68 -27.60
CA ARG A 709 11.87 10.30 -28.87
C ARG A 709 13.27 9.85 -29.23
N ILE A 710 13.47 8.53 -29.21
CA ILE A 710 14.76 7.89 -29.48
C ILE A 710 15.12 8.05 -30.96
N ALA A 711 16.37 8.42 -31.25
CA ALA A 711 16.87 8.46 -32.63
C ALA A 711 16.84 7.06 -33.26
N ALA A 712 16.48 6.93 -34.53
CA ALA A 712 16.30 5.62 -35.18
C ALA A 712 17.53 4.69 -35.09
N GLY A 713 18.75 5.25 -35.08
CA GLY A 713 19.97 4.47 -34.88
C GLY A 713 20.19 4.00 -33.46
N ASN A 714 19.51 4.56 -32.47
CA ASN A 714 19.72 4.30 -31.05
C ASN A 714 18.60 3.45 -30.42
N GLU A 715 17.64 3.00 -31.21
CA GLU A 715 16.67 1.99 -30.79
C GLU A 715 17.35 0.63 -30.60
N GLY A 716 16.82 -0.19 -29.68
CA GLY A 716 17.37 -1.51 -29.40
C GLY A 716 17.07 -2.00 -27.99
N VAL A 717 17.90 -2.91 -27.49
CA VAL A 717 17.78 -3.45 -26.13
C VAL A 717 18.62 -2.61 -25.18
N LEU A 718 17.97 -1.87 -24.28
CA LEU A 718 18.65 -1.24 -23.16
C LEU A 718 19.00 -2.32 -22.14
N VAL A 719 20.27 -2.37 -21.73
CA VAL A 719 20.77 -3.30 -20.72
C VAL A 719 21.32 -2.48 -19.56
N TYR A 720 20.86 -2.75 -18.36
CA TYR A 720 21.30 -2.03 -17.16
C TYR A 720 21.23 -2.91 -15.92
N THR A 721 21.99 -2.55 -14.88
CA THR A 721 21.89 -3.20 -13.57
C THR A 721 21.22 -2.30 -12.56
N VAL A 722 20.49 -2.89 -11.61
CA VAL A 722 19.98 -2.21 -10.43
C VAL A 722 20.54 -2.87 -9.17
N ASP A 723 21.06 -2.06 -8.25
CA ASP A 723 21.66 -2.51 -6.99
C ASP A 723 20.82 -2.04 -5.78
N MET A 724 20.21 -3.01 -5.09
CA MET A 724 19.33 -2.80 -3.94
C MET A 724 20.07 -2.29 -2.69
N THR A 725 21.40 -2.16 -2.73
CA THR A 725 22.22 -1.62 -1.64
C THR A 725 22.61 -0.16 -1.85
N VAL A 726 22.29 0.42 -3.02
CA VAL A 726 22.69 1.77 -3.40
C VAL A 726 21.47 2.70 -3.38
N GLY A 727 21.50 3.69 -2.49
CA GLY A 727 20.43 4.67 -2.30
C GLY A 727 20.21 5.63 -3.47
N THR A 728 19.15 6.44 -3.39
CA THR A 728 18.86 7.56 -4.31
C THR A 728 20.09 8.46 -4.48
N LEU A 729 20.27 9.00 -5.69
CA LEU A 729 21.41 9.87 -6.06
C LEU A 729 22.80 9.25 -5.92
N LYS A 730 22.91 7.92 -5.73
CA LYS A 730 24.20 7.22 -5.62
C LYS A 730 24.53 6.34 -6.82
N GLY A 731 23.75 6.46 -7.90
CA GLY A 731 23.96 5.70 -9.14
C GLY A 731 23.74 4.21 -8.98
N GLY A 732 22.64 3.82 -8.32
CA GLY A 732 22.22 2.41 -8.15
C GLY A 732 21.76 1.74 -9.44
N TYR A 733 21.39 2.55 -10.44
CA TYR A 733 21.03 2.13 -11.79
C TYR A 733 22.19 2.42 -12.72
N ARG A 734 22.65 1.43 -13.48
CA ARG A 734 23.85 1.57 -14.34
C ARG A 734 23.65 0.94 -15.70
N THR A 735 23.69 1.77 -16.74
CA THR A 735 23.60 1.33 -18.14
C THR A 735 24.87 0.64 -18.61
N VAL A 736 24.69 -0.48 -19.29
CA VAL A 736 25.74 -1.24 -19.96
C VAL A 736 25.76 -0.81 -21.41
N ARG A 737 26.89 -0.25 -21.85
CA ARG A 737 27.08 0.25 -23.21
C ARG A 737 27.24 -0.90 -24.20
N ARG A 738 26.62 -0.77 -25.37
CA ARG A 738 27.02 -1.53 -26.57
C ARG A 738 28.46 -1.18 -26.97
N SER A 739 29.10 -2.07 -27.73
CA SER A 739 30.43 -1.81 -28.28
C SER A 739 30.42 -0.55 -29.17
N GLY A 740 31.36 0.36 -28.93
CA GLY A 740 31.49 1.62 -29.66
C GLY A 740 30.54 2.74 -29.23
N SER A 741 29.72 2.57 -28.18
CA SER A 741 28.95 3.67 -27.57
C SER A 741 29.88 4.60 -26.79
N VAL A 742 29.75 5.91 -27.04
CA VAL A 742 30.61 6.96 -26.45
C VAL A 742 29.83 8.15 -25.92
N ASP A 743 28.51 8.22 -26.15
CA ASP A 743 27.70 9.34 -25.70
C ASP A 743 27.71 9.45 -24.15
N PRO A 744 28.06 10.61 -23.55
CA PRO A 744 28.17 10.75 -22.10
C PRO A 744 26.83 10.55 -21.36
N ASN A 745 25.70 10.74 -22.04
CA ASN A 745 24.35 10.56 -21.52
C ASN A 745 23.75 9.18 -21.84
N PHE A 746 24.56 8.29 -22.42
CA PHE A 746 24.20 6.91 -22.78
C PHE A 746 23.10 6.80 -23.85
N GLU A 747 22.80 7.87 -24.60
CA GLU A 747 21.73 7.85 -25.61
C GLU A 747 22.00 6.85 -26.74
N ASP A 748 23.26 6.44 -26.97
CA ASP A 748 23.68 5.48 -27.99
C ASP A 748 23.98 4.06 -27.44
N ALA A 749 23.59 3.79 -26.19
CA ALA A 749 24.00 2.59 -25.45
C ALA A 749 23.22 1.30 -25.79
N ALA A 750 21.97 1.41 -26.27
CA ALA A 750 21.10 0.25 -26.51
C ALA A 750 21.69 -0.72 -27.54
N LEU A 751 21.69 -2.02 -27.22
CA LEU A 751 22.22 -3.08 -28.07
C LEU A 751 21.35 -3.27 -29.32
N ARG A 752 22.02 -3.47 -30.47
CA ARG A 752 21.40 -3.76 -31.76
C ARG A 752 21.60 -5.23 -32.12
N ALA A 753 20.85 -5.74 -33.10
CA ALA A 753 21.05 -7.10 -33.62
C ALA A 753 22.53 -7.37 -33.96
N GLY A 754 23.08 -8.44 -33.39
CA GLY A 754 24.49 -8.82 -33.48
C GLY A 754 25.37 -8.30 -32.32
N ASP A 755 24.94 -7.28 -31.59
CA ASP A 755 25.67 -6.79 -30.42
C ASP A 755 25.59 -7.79 -29.25
N SER A 756 26.65 -7.83 -28.45
CA SER A 756 26.72 -8.67 -27.25
C SER A 756 27.50 -7.96 -26.14
N VAL A 757 27.08 -8.17 -24.89
CA VAL A 757 27.77 -7.69 -23.68
C VAL A 757 27.81 -8.80 -22.63
N THR A 758 28.81 -8.77 -21.76
CA THR A 758 28.90 -9.70 -20.62
C THR A 758 28.94 -8.92 -19.32
N VAL A 759 28.02 -9.24 -18.42
CA VAL A 759 27.88 -8.60 -17.11
C VAL A 759 27.94 -9.68 -16.03
N GLU A 760 28.98 -9.64 -15.20
CA GLU A 760 29.17 -10.56 -14.08
C GLU A 760 28.99 -12.06 -14.45
N GLY A 761 29.46 -12.44 -15.64
CA GLY A 761 29.40 -13.83 -16.15
C GLY A 761 28.13 -14.19 -16.92
N VAL A 762 27.17 -13.27 -17.06
CA VAL A 762 26.00 -13.43 -17.95
C VAL A 762 26.27 -12.71 -19.26
N THR A 763 26.22 -13.43 -20.37
CA THR A 763 26.32 -12.85 -21.71
C THR A 763 24.93 -12.61 -22.28
N VAL A 764 24.68 -11.37 -22.71
CA VAL A 764 23.44 -10.95 -23.39
C VAL A 764 23.79 -10.64 -24.83
N THR A 765 23.21 -11.39 -25.77
CA THR A 765 23.36 -11.17 -27.21
C THR A 765 22.02 -10.83 -27.84
N VAL A 766 21.93 -9.74 -28.59
CA VAL A 766 20.72 -9.44 -29.36
C VAL A 766 20.78 -10.21 -30.68
N THR A 767 19.88 -11.19 -30.83
CA THR A 767 19.87 -12.09 -32.01
C THR A 767 18.96 -11.60 -33.12
N ALA A 768 17.97 -10.77 -32.79
CA ALA A 768 17.09 -10.13 -33.75
C ALA A 768 16.58 -8.80 -33.21
N SER A 769 16.37 -7.83 -34.10
CA SER A 769 15.77 -6.53 -33.81
C SER A 769 14.76 -6.18 -34.88
N GLY A 770 13.63 -5.60 -34.49
CA GLY A 770 12.59 -5.15 -35.39
C GLY A 770 11.69 -4.10 -34.77
N LYS A 771 10.66 -3.69 -35.52
CA LYS A 771 9.64 -2.73 -35.08
C LYS A 771 8.76 -3.29 -33.96
N ASP A 772 8.55 -4.60 -33.94
CA ASP A 772 7.68 -5.26 -32.96
C ASP A 772 8.42 -5.78 -31.74
N GLY A 773 9.72 -5.53 -31.63
CA GLY A 773 10.53 -5.92 -30.49
C GLY A 773 11.93 -6.39 -30.87
N ASP A 774 12.61 -6.96 -29.88
CA ASP A 774 13.97 -7.49 -30.01
C ASP A 774 14.04 -8.87 -29.35
N THR A 775 14.92 -9.75 -29.83
CA THR A 775 15.14 -11.07 -29.21
C THR A 775 16.53 -11.14 -28.63
N VAL A 776 16.61 -11.35 -27.31
CA VAL A 776 17.86 -11.53 -26.58
C VAL A 776 18.11 -13.01 -26.34
N LYS A 777 19.38 -13.42 -26.44
CA LYS A 777 19.86 -14.73 -25.98
C LYS A 777 20.76 -14.51 -24.77
N LEU A 778 20.45 -15.19 -23.68
CA LEU A 778 21.18 -15.13 -22.42
C LEU A 778 21.93 -16.43 -22.16
N SER A 779 23.24 -16.37 -22.00
CA SER A 779 24.08 -17.53 -21.64
C SER A 779 24.97 -17.24 -20.44
N ARG A 780 25.47 -18.31 -19.82
CA ARG A 780 26.50 -18.24 -18.79
C ARG A 780 27.63 -19.19 -19.16
N HIS A 781 28.86 -18.69 -19.14
CA HIS A 781 30.07 -19.46 -19.44
C HIS A 781 30.92 -19.69 -18.19
#